data_AF-A0A7X6CMF1-F1
#
_entry.id   AF-A0A7X6CMF1-F1
#
_cell.length_a   1.000
_cell.length_b   1.000
_cell.length_c   1.000
_cell.angle_alpha   90.00
_cell.angle_beta   90.00
_cell.angle_gamma   90.00
#
_symmetry.space_group_name_H-M   'P 1'
#
loop_
_entity.id
_entity.type
_entity.pdbx_description
1 polymer ?
#
loop_
_entity_poly.entity_id
_entity_poly.type
_entity_poly.pdbx_seq_one_letter_code
_entity_poly.pdbx_strand_id
1 'polypeptide(L)'
;MWSIALGISLGLSILVKHTTVLFFFTPIAWLIVGIVRQKAWGRLAQLCGALLLSVVVFGPWARTNWLLILTGGKRATVDSAIAEGDPPLSSIDAWIYYWNHLPEHVSLPLLLVPLTGALLYAIAHFKNSEKPTSFAKINWAKYPLDSLSWLAVFWMGAYLINSLNINKDDRYVLPYLPVLAIFLAYCLTLWPARWGRQIRWSTIGFSIVAMLLHMWPIAGALGHSFVQVISPGNSIYPYLGKEWPHREVIAEIIDTQPFLQSTLGVLPSTPEINQHNLNYYGALANSQVYGRQVGTNLKQVPQDVRSLSWFVTKTGSQGSIRERIKKAQNAAVQAIETGDKFQLQKTWILPDNSNLHLYRQRLQPVEVKPLNEGRDRVKLERVTVVQKAVPGQVVPVTYTWSGPWQQLQSGLVLVTWKNRQARNVKPTATVRILQDRAIASATLHPGILHADKFVVGFQVVDRTAMLVPPNIVPGNYSLKAIYLNRKTGETYPIDLPAASIKIEAKLGNEINATNVGAVPPCPPSTPSNKPCPPANIPELDLVTQLRMMAVNLPQGLTGLEPVFEQIGRINQYDPNQDYTAQAEQALAYRLQQEPNNVEWAYALAFSRVLQQKVAGSIEALEKVTQLDSQNPYAYAYLAFVHLYAWHPKAAQIALKPAIELNPNLPEIRVLNGVASLMQGNLVQAWQDLQFLKKLNI
;
A
#
# COMPACT_ATOMS: atom_id res chain seq x y z
N MET A 1 -3.02 32.48 -24.94
CA MET A 1 -2.76 31.17 -25.58
C MET A 1 -1.59 30.44 -24.93
N TRP A 2 -0.35 30.91 -25.04
CA TRP A 2 0.82 30.19 -24.49
C TRP A 2 0.81 29.97 -22.97
N SER A 3 0.36 30.95 -22.18
CA SER A 3 0.20 30.78 -20.73
C SER A 3 -0.83 29.71 -20.36
N ILE A 4 -1.93 29.64 -21.11
CA ILE A 4 -2.98 28.63 -20.93
C ILE A 4 -2.42 27.24 -21.27
N ALA A 5 -1.76 27.11 -22.42
CA ALA A 5 -1.13 25.86 -22.84
C ALA A 5 -0.08 25.38 -21.83
N LEU A 6 0.76 26.28 -21.31
CA LEU A 6 1.72 25.98 -20.25
C LEU A 6 1.03 25.50 -18.97
N GLY A 7 -0.02 26.19 -18.52
CA GLY A 7 -0.74 25.83 -17.31
C GLY A 7 -1.39 24.45 -17.39
N ILE A 8 -2.08 24.16 -18.50
CA ILE A 8 -2.69 22.85 -18.74
C ILE A 8 -1.61 21.76 -18.81
N SER A 9 -0.55 21.98 -19.59
CA SER A 9 0.51 20.99 -19.78
C SER A 9 1.26 20.70 -18.48
N LEU A 10 1.55 21.72 -17.68
CA LEU A 10 2.17 21.56 -16.37
C LEU A 10 1.27 20.76 -15.42
N GLY A 11 -0.03 21.07 -15.38
CA GLY A 11 -0.99 20.35 -14.55
C GLY A 11 -1.11 18.88 -14.95
N LEU A 12 -1.22 18.60 -16.25
CA LEU A 12 -1.23 17.23 -16.78
C LEU A 12 0.07 16.49 -16.49
N SER A 13 1.23 17.14 -16.63
CA SER A 13 2.52 16.53 -16.33
C SER A 13 2.66 16.14 -14.85
N ILE A 14 2.12 16.95 -13.93
CA ILE A 14 2.07 16.61 -12.49
C ILE A 14 1.19 15.37 -12.25
N LEU A 15 0.05 15.27 -12.93
CA LEU A 15 -0.84 14.10 -12.85
C LEU A 15 -0.20 12.82 -13.41
N VAL A 16 0.64 12.94 -14.45
CA VAL A 16 1.41 11.79 -14.97
C VAL A 16 2.53 11.40 -14.01
N LYS A 17 3.33 12.38 -13.55
CA LYS A 17 4.44 12.15 -12.63
C LYS A 17 4.70 13.39 -11.79
N HIS A 18 4.37 13.33 -10.50
CA HIS A 18 4.53 14.47 -9.57
C HIS A 18 5.98 14.99 -9.46
N THR A 19 6.98 14.15 -9.72
CA THR A 19 8.40 14.57 -9.75
C THR A 19 8.70 15.58 -10.86
N THR A 20 7.79 15.81 -11.82
CA THR A 20 7.83 16.92 -12.79
C THR A 20 8.23 18.25 -12.13
N VAL A 21 7.71 18.52 -10.93
CA VAL A 21 7.98 19.77 -10.21
C VAL A 21 9.48 19.95 -9.95
N LEU A 22 10.22 18.87 -9.70
CA LEU A 22 11.67 18.91 -9.46
C LEU A 22 12.45 19.36 -10.70
N PHE A 23 12.01 18.97 -11.90
CA PHE A 23 12.68 19.35 -13.16
C PHE A 23 12.40 20.80 -13.56
N PHE A 24 11.17 21.27 -13.34
CA PHE A 24 10.78 22.63 -13.71
C PHE A 24 11.05 23.68 -12.63
N PHE A 25 11.43 23.27 -11.41
CA PHE A 25 11.72 24.19 -10.31
C PHE A 25 12.74 25.27 -10.70
N THR A 26 13.93 24.86 -11.16
CA THR A 26 15.02 25.79 -11.49
C THR A 26 14.69 26.68 -12.71
N PRO A 27 14.17 26.16 -13.84
CA PRO A 27 13.69 27.00 -14.94
C PRO A 27 12.63 28.02 -14.54
N ILE A 28 11.64 27.63 -13.74
CA ILE A 28 10.58 28.53 -13.29
C ILE A 28 11.14 29.62 -12.36
N ALA A 29 12.01 29.24 -11.41
CA ALA A 29 12.67 30.20 -10.52
C ALA A 29 13.52 31.20 -11.31
N TRP A 30 14.29 30.74 -12.30
CA TRP A 30 15.06 31.59 -13.20
C TRP A 30 14.16 32.58 -13.96
N LEU A 31 13.03 32.12 -14.50
CA LEU A 31 12.06 32.98 -15.18
C LEU A 31 11.46 34.03 -14.24
N ILE A 32 11.08 33.66 -13.01
CA ILE A 32 10.54 34.60 -12.01
C ILE A 32 11.56 35.69 -11.70
N VAL A 33 12.81 35.32 -11.41
CA VAL A 33 13.89 36.28 -11.11
C VAL A 33 14.13 37.21 -12.30
N GLY A 34 14.18 36.68 -13.52
CA GLY A 34 14.34 37.46 -14.75
C GLY A 34 13.20 38.46 -14.96
N ILE A 35 11.95 38.01 -14.80
CA ILE A 35 10.75 38.85 -14.96
C ILE A 35 10.72 39.98 -13.92
N VAL A 36 11.04 39.67 -12.66
CA VAL A 36 11.06 40.66 -11.57
C VAL A 36 12.16 41.69 -11.81
N ARG A 37 13.38 41.26 -12.19
CA ARG A 37 14.48 42.18 -12.52
C ARG A 37 14.14 43.10 -13.69
N GLN A 38 13.42 42.60 -14.69
CA GLN A 38 12.98 43.37 -15.85
C GLN A 38 11.69 44.19 -15.60
N LYS A 39 11.11 44.11 -14.39
CA LYS A 39 9.82 44.75 -14.04
C LYS A 39 8.68 44.40 -15.01
N ALA A 40 8.71 43.20 -15.59
CA ALA A 40 7.76 42.77 -16.63
C ALA A 40 6.48 42.16 -16.01
N TRP A 41 5.72 42.98 -15.28
CA TRP A 41 4.56 42.54 -14.49
C TRP A 41 3.49 41.79 -15.28
N GLY A 42 3.27 42.14 -16.56
CA GLY A 42 2.33 41.41 -17.42
C GLY A 42 2.74 39.95 -17.66
N ARG A 43 4.05 39.68 -17.81
CA ARG A 43 4.57 38.30 -17.93
C ARG A 43 4.49 37.56 -16.61
N LEU A 44 4.70 38.26 -15.49
CA LEU A 44 4.50 37.69 -14.16
C LEU A 44 3.05 37.25 -13.96
N ALA A 45 2.08 38.11 -14.32
CA ALA A 45 0.66 37.78 -14.26
C ALA A 45 0.30 36.58 -15.15
N GLN A 46 0.88 36.50 -16.35
CA GLN A 46 0.70 35.34 -17.25
C GLN A 46 1.26 34.04 -16.65
N LEU A 47 2.44 34.09 -16.02
CA LEU A 47 3.04 32.94 -15.35
C LEU A 47 2.22 32.53 -14.12
N CYS A 48 1.81 33.49 -13.28
CA CYS A 48 0.91 33.24 -12.16
C CYS A 48 -0.41 32.62 -12.63
N GLY A 49 -1.01 33.14 -13.71
CA GLY A 49 -2.21 32.57 -14.32
C GLY A 49 -2.00 31.13 -14.82
N ALA A 50 -0.84 30.83 -15.42
CA ALA A 50 -0.48 29.49 -15.84
C ALA A 50 -0.33 28.53 -14.65
N LEU A 51 0.35 28.96 -13.57
CA LEU A 51 0.52 28.17 -12.35
C LEU A 51 -0.82 27.91 -11.65
N LEU A 52 -1.70 28.91 -11.57
CA LEU A 52 -3.05 28.76 -11.04
C LEU A 52 -3.87 27.78 -11.88
N LEU A 53 -3.80 27.88 -13.21
CA LEU A 53 -4.47 26.94 -14.10
C LEU A 53 -3.94 25.51 -13.94
N SER A 54 -2.64 25.33 -13.74
CA SER A 54 -2.06 24.03 -13.39
C SER A 54 -2.68 23.47 -12.11
N VAL A 55 -2.80 24.29 -11.04
CA VAL A 55 -3.47 23.91 -9.79
C VAL A 55 -4.93 23.54 -10.02
N VAL A 56 -5.66 24.22 -10.91
CA VAL A 56 -7.04 23.82 -11.26
C VAL A 56 -7.08 22.42 -11.88
N VAL A 57 -6.08 22.07 -12.71
CA VAL A 57 -5.98 20.76 -13.37
C VAL A 57 -5.60 19.65 -12.38
N PHE A 58 -4.51 19.80 -11.62
CA PHE A 58 -4.03 18.72 -10.74
C PHE A 58 -4.62 18.77 -9.33
N GLY A 59 -5.18 19.90 -8.91
CA GLY A 59 -5.64 20.19 -7.56
C GLY A 59 -6.68 19.21 -7.01
N PRO A 60 -7.72 18.79 -7.78
CA PRO A 60 -8.67 17.80 -7.30
C PRO A 60 -8.01 16.46 -6.93
N TRP A 61 -7.07 15.99 -7.76
CA TRP A 61 -6.32 14.77 -7.48
C TRP A 61 -5.38 14.94 -6.27
N ALA A 62 -4.66 16.07 -6.20
CA ALA A 62 -3.78 16.35 -5.06
C ALA A 62 -4.57 16.48 -3.75
N ARG A 63 -5.76 17.09 -3.78
CA ARG A 63 -6.65 17.21 -2.61
C ARG A 63 -7.03 15.83 -2.07
N THR A 64 -7.34 14.87 -2.94
CA THR A 64 -7.69 13.51 -2.53
C THR A 64 -6.48 12.70 -2.07
N ASN A 65 -5.29 12.94 -2.63
CA ASN A 65 -4.12 12.08 -2.43
C ASN A 65 -2.98 12.72 -1.62
N TRP A 66 -3.17 13.91 -1.05
CA TRP A 66 -2.09 14.67 -0.40
C TRP A 66 -1.34 13.88 0.67
N LEU A 67 -2.06 13.13 1.51
CA LEU A 67 -1.46 12.31 2.55
C LEU A 67 -0.62 11.16 1.98
N LEU A 68 -1.07 10.56 0.88
CA LEU A 68 -0.31 9.54 0.15
C LEU A 68 0.93 10.11 -0.51
N ILE A 69 0.88 11.35 -1.02
CA ILE A 69 2.05 12.04 -1.58
C ILE A 69 3.11 12.24 -0.49
N LEU A 70 2.73 12.70 0.70
CA LEU A 70 3.65 12.93 1.81
C LEU A 70 4.23 11.62 2.37
N THR A 71 3.37 10.65 2.68
CA THR A 71 3.79 9.38 3.29
C THR A 71 4.50 8.47 2.28
N GLY A 72 4.05 8.44 1.04
CA GLY A 72 4.69 7.75 -0.07
C GLY A 72 6.06 8.33 -0.40
N GLY A 73 6.21 9.66 -0.30
CA GLY A 73 7.48 10.36 -0.45
C GLY A 73 8.55 9.80 0.48
N LYS A 74 8.34 9.84 1.80
CA LYS A 74 9.29 9.28 2.79
C LYS A 74 9.70 7.84 2.48
N ARG A 75 8.73 6.98 2.20
CA ARG A 75 8.98 5.55 1.95
C ARG A 75 9.80 5.33 0.68
N ALA A 76 9.46 6.06 -0.39
CA ALA A 76 10.14 5.93 -1.67
C ALA A 76 11.54 6.55 -1.64
N THR A 77 11.74 7.69 -0.97
CA THR A 77 13.00 8.43 -1.02
C THR A 77 13.95 8.11 0.13
N VAL A 78 13.46 7.90 1.35
CA VAL A 78 14.28 7.70 2.54
C VAL A 78 14.38 6.22 2.90
N ASP A 79 13.24 5.57 3.14
CA ASP A 79 13.23 4.20 3.65
C ASP A 79 13.75 3.18 2.63
N SER A 80 13.62 3.49 1.33
CA SER A 80 14.17 2.65 0.26
C SER A 80 15.66 2.87 0.10
N ALA A 81 16.13 4.13 0.11
CA ALA A 81 17.55 4.47 0.04
C ALA A 81 18.38 3.84 1.17
N ILE A 82 17.89 3.92 2.42
CA ILE A 82 18.52 3.28 3.58
C ILE A 82 18.60 1.77 3.39
N ALA A 83 17.57 1.17 2.80
CA ALA A 83 17.50 -0.27 2.61
C ALA A 83 18.31 -0.79 1.41
N GLU A 84 18.55 0.06 0.42
CA GLU A 84 19.35 -0.21 -0.78
C GLU A 84 20.84 0.14 -0.58
N GLY A 85 21.16 0.90 0.48
CA GLY A 85 22.53 1.28 0.81
C GLY A 85 23.03 2.48 -0.01
N ASP A 86 22.11 3.34 -0.44
CA ASP A 86 22.41 4.50 -1.26
C ASP A 86 23.33 5.49 -0.53
N PRO A 87 24.22 6.20 -1.26
CA PRO A 87 25.16 7.14 -0.67
C PRO A 87 24.43 8.30 0.03
N PRO A 88 24.84 8.68 1.26
CA PRO A 88 24.23 9.80 1.98
C PRO A 88 24.59 11.14 1.33
N LEU A 89 23.71 12.13 1.46
CA LEU A 89 23.90 13.47 0.89
C LEU A 89 25.16 14.21 1.39
N SER A 90 25.75 13.75 2.49
CA SER A 90 27.02 14.24 3.02
C SER A 90 28.25 13.74 2.24
N SER A 91 28.12 12.66 1.47
CA SER A 91 29.20 12.13 0.61
C SER A 91 29.17 12.80 -0.77
N ILE A 92 30.35 13.00 -1.37
CA ILE A 92 30.46 13.41 -2.77
C ILE A 92 29.83 12.38 -3.72
N ASP A 93 29.83 11.09 -3.34
CA ASP A 93 29.26 10.00 -4.14
C ASP A 93 27.78 10.25 -4.45
N ALA A 94 27.02 10.83 -3.52
CA ALA A 94 25.61 11.16 -3.73
C ALA A 94 25.39 12.23 -4.81
N TRP A 95 26.37 13.11 -5.00
CA TRP A 95 26.33 14.24 -5.94
C TRP A 95 26.90 13.89 -7.31
N ILE A 96 27.78 12.89 -7.40
CA ILE A 96 28.34 12.38 -8.67
C ILE A 96 27.70 11.06 -9.12
N TYR A 97 26.76 10.50 -8.35
CA TYR A 97 26.11 9.23 -8.65
C TYR A 97 25.58 9.16 -10.09
N TYR A 98 24.71 10.10 -10.47
CA TYR A 98 24.10 10.12 -11.80
C TYR A 98 25.10 10.51 -12.90
N TRP A 99 26.16 11.25 -12.56
CA TRP A 99 27.25 11.53 -13.49
C TRP A 99 28.01 10.24 -13.84
N ASN A 100 28.29 9.40 -12.85
CA ASN A 100 28.98 8.13 -13.03
C ASN A 100 28.14 7.13 -13.84
N HIS A 101 26.81 7.16 -13.72
CA HIS A 101 25.89 6.32 -14.50
C HIS A 101 25.56 6.90 -15.90
N LEU A 102 25.98 8.13 -16.21
CA LEU A 102 25.65 8.77 -17.48
C LEU A 102 26.10 7.98 -18.73
N PRO A 103 27.29 7.31 -18.74
CA PRO A 103 27.68 6.45 -19.85
C PRO A 103 26.74 5.26 -20.07
N GLU A 104 26.14 4.72 -19.00
CA GLU A 104 25.19 3.62 -19.07
C GLU A 104 23.86 4.10 -19.68
N HIS A 105 23.44 5.33 -19.39
CA HIS A 105 22.20 5.92 -19.91
C HIS A 105 22.26 6.36 -21.37
N VAL A 106 23.39 6.91 -21.80
CA VAL A 106 23.52 7.54 -23.12
C VAL A 106 24.34 6.73 -24.10
N SER A 107 25.19 5.81 -23.63
CA SER A 107 26.32 5.18 -24.34
C SER A 107 27.57 6.06 -24.44
N LEU A 108 28.72 5.47 -24.11
CA LEU A 108 30.00 6.17 -24.07
C LEU A 108 30.41 6.74 -25.46
N PRO A 109 30.32 6.00 -26.58
CA PRO A 109 30.51 6.57 -27.91
C PRO A 109 29.59 7.75 -28.25
N LEU A 110 28.31 7.66 -27.85
CA LEU A 110 27.32 8.72 -28.10
C LEU A 110 27.52 9.96 -27.22
N LEU A 111 28.26 9.84 -26.12
CA LEU A 111 28.75 10.98 -25.34
C LEU A 111 30.02 11.58 -25.95
N LEU A 112 31.04 10.76 -26.21
CA LEU A 112 32.38 11.23 -26.57
C LEU A 112 32.46 11.82 -27.98
N VAL A 113 31.78 11.23 -28.97
CA VAL A 113 31.85 11.69 -30.36
C VAL A 113 31.26 13.09 -30.53
N PRO A 114 30.09 13.44 -29.96
CA PRO A 114 29.63 14.82 -29.99
C PRO A 114 30.53 15.78 -29.21
N LEU A 115 30.98 15.41 -28.00
CA LEU A 115 31.82 16.27 -27.16
C LEU A 115 33.18 16.59 -27.80
N THR A 116 33.76 15.65 -28.55
CA THR A 116 34.97 15.89 -29.34
C THR A 116 34.75 16.94 -30.43
N GLY A 117 33.57 16.99 -31.05
CA GLY A 117 33.19 18.07 -31.97
C GLY A 117 33.23 19.45 -31.31
N ALA A 118 32.67 19.57 -30.10
CA ALA A 118 32.72 20.80 -29.32
C ALA A 118 34.15 21.18 -28.90
N LEU A 119 34.97 20.20 -28.49
CA LEU A 119 36.38 20.41 -28.13
C LEU A 119 37.20 20.90 -29.33
N LEU A 120 37.07 20.25 -30.49
CA LEU A 120 37.77 20.66 -31.72
C LEU A 120 37.39 22.08 -32.14
N TYR A 121 36.11 22.42 -32.04
CA TYR A 121 35.64 23.78 -32.31
C TYR A 121 36.24 24.80 -31.33
N ALA A 122 36.26 24.49 -30.03
CA ALA A 122 36.87 25.35 -29.02
C ALA A 122 38.37 25.57 -29.29
N ILE A 123 39.13 24.51 -29.57
CA ILE A 123 40.56 24.59 -29.90
C ILE A 123 40.78 25.46 -31.14
N ALA A 124 39.99 25.26 -32.20
CA ALA A 124 40.08 26.07 -33.42
C ALA A 124 39.77 27.55 -33.15
N HIS A 125 38.80 27.83 -32.28
CA HIS A 125 38.43 29.18 -31.88
C HIS A 125 39.54 29.86 -31.08
N PHE A 126 40.14 29.19 -30.09
CA PHE A 126 41.24 29.73 -29.29
C PHE A 126 42.52 29.94 -30.11
N LYS A 127 42.82 29.05 -31.06
CA LYS A 127 44.02 29.14 -31.91
C LYS A 127 43.95 30.26 -32.95
N ASN A 128 42.75 30.63 -33.40
CA ASN A 128 42.52 31.75 -34.32
C ASN A 128 42.28 33.10 -33.61
N SER A 129 42.34 33.15 -32.27
CA SER A 129 42.17 34.39 -31.50
C SER A 129 43.42 35.29 -31.44
N GLU A 130 44.53 34.90 -32.07
CA GLU A 130 45.69 35.77 -32.26
C GLU A 130 45.50 36.69 -33.48
N LYS A 131 44.64 37.70 -33.32
CA LYS A 131 44.73 39.06 -33.90
C LYS A 131 43.50 39.87 -33.47
N PRO A 132 43.66 40.92 -32.63
CA PRO A 132 42.56 41.83 -32.32
C PRO A 132 42.42 42.85 -33.45
N THR A 133 41.95 42.43 -34.62
CA THR A 133 41.48 43.38 -35.64
C THR A 133 40.01 43.69 -35.37
N SER A 134 39.79 44.89 -34.84
CA SER A 134 38.50 45.61 -34.73
C SER A 134 37.29 44.69 -34.68
N PHE A 135 36.90 44.22 -33.49
CA PHE A 135 35.61 43.56 -33.21
C PHE A 135 34.89 43.17 -34.49
N ALA A 136 35.40 42.14 -35.19
CA ALA A 136 34.61 41.48 -36.19
C ALA A 136 33.37 41.10 -35.39
N LYS A 137 32.26 41.75 -35.70
CA LYS A 137 30.96 41.49 -35.10
C LYS A 137 30.68 40.02 -35.40
N ILE A 138 31.22 39.15 -34.55
CA ILE A 138 30.59 37.88 -34.26
C ILE A 138 29.23 38.37 -33.80
N ASN A 139 28.24 38.25 -34.67
CA ASN A 139 26.86 38.45 -34.26
C ASN A 139 26.56 37.25 -33.36
N TRP A 140 26.95 37.35 -32.09
CA TRP A 140 26.42 36.52 -31.00
C TRP A 140 24.88 36.63 -30.98
N ALA A 141 24.34 37.67 -31.63
CA ALA A 141 22.93 37.90 -31.94
C ALA A 141 22.29 36.98 -33.00
N LYS A 142 23.04 36.10 -33.72
CA LYS A 142 22.48 35.28 -34.82
C LYS A 142 22.40 33.76 -34.56
N TYR A 143 22.84 33.27 -33.41
CA TYR A 143 22.67 31.87 -32.97
C TYR A 143 22.32 31.81 -31.47
N PRO A 144 21.56 30.80 -30.99
CA PRO A 144 20.68 30.93 -29.84
C PRO A 144 21.41 30.70 -28.52
N LEU A 145 22.31 31.61 -28.13
CA LEU A 145 22.93 31.61 -26.79
C LEU A 145 21.86 31.67 -25.68
N ASP A 146 20.75 32.34 -25.94
CA ASP A 146 19.59 32.40 -25.04
C ASP A 146 18.87 31.04 -24.91
N SER A 147 18.85 30.21 -25.95
CA SER A 147 18.22 28.87 -25.88
C SER A 147 19.16 27.84 -25.26
N LEU A 148 20.46 27.89 -25.53
CA LEU A 148 21.44 27.01 -24.88
C LEU A 148 21.58 27.33 -23.39
N SER A 149 21.52 28.61 -23.00
CA SER A 149 21.51 28.99 -21.60
C SER A 149 20.25 28.48 -20.88
N TRP A 150 19.07 28.56 -21.51
CA TRP A 150 17.86 27.95 -20.96
C TRP A 150 18.01 26.43 -20.77
N LEU A 151 18.54 25.72 -21.78
CA LEU A 151 18.75 24.27 -21.70
C LEU A 151 19.76 23.91 -20.61
N ALA A 152 20.81 24.70 -20.45
CA ALA A 152 21.79 24.52 -19.38
C ALA A 152 21.16 24.75 -17.99
N VAL A 153 20.33 25.79 -17.83
CA VAL A 153 19.59 26.06 -16.59
C VAL A 153 18.66 24.90 -16.26
N PHE A 154 17.95 24.36 -17.24
CA PHE A 154 17.11 23.17 -17.05
C PHE A 154 17.95 21.95 -16.66
N TRP A 155 18.99 21.63 -17.42
CA TRP A 155 19.78 20.41 -17.25
C TRP A 155 20.56 20.41 -15.93
N MET A 156 21.32 21.46 -15.63
CA MET A 156 22.07 21.60 -14.38
C MET A 156 21.12 21.71 -13.18
N GLY A 157 20.02 22.47 -13.34
CA GLY A 157 19.01 22.61 -12.31
C GLY A 157 18.36 21.27 -11.95
N ALA A 158 17.89 20.52 -12.95
CA ALA A 158 17.32 19.20 -12.77
C ALA A 158 18.34 18.23 -12.16
N TYR A 159 19.59 18.24 -12.63
CA TYR A 159 20.64 17.39 -12.07
C TYR A 159 20.84 17.66 -10.58
N LEU A 160 21.00 18.92 -10.18
CA LEU A 160 21.24 19.30 -8.79
C LEU A 160 20.03 19.00 -7.89
N ILE A 161 18.82 19.35 -8.32
CA ILE A 161 17.61 19.12 -7.54
C ILE A 161 17.31 17.62 -7.40
N ASN A 162 17.49 16.82 -8.45
CA ASN A 162 17.29 15.36 -8.33
C ASN A 162 18.43 14.67 -7.59
N SER A 163 19.65 15.24 -7.57
CA SER A 163 20.74 14.77 -6.71
C SER A 163 20.46 14.94 -5.21
N LEU A 164 19.55 15.85 -4.83
CA LEU A 164 19.06 15.96 -3.44
C LEU A 164 18.14 14.80 -3.04
N ASN A 165 17.60 14.02 -3.99
CA ASN A 165 16.87 12.82 -3.65
C ASN A 165 17.85 11.79 -3.06
N ILE A 166 17.52 11.30 -1.87
CA ILE A 166 18.34 10.33 -1.13
C ILE A 166 18.30 8.98 -1.86
N ASN A 167 17.15 8.62 -2.44
CA ASN A 167 17.04 7.44 -3.29
C ASN A 167 17.72 7.70 -4.63
N LYS A 168 18.69 6.86 -4.97
CA LYS A 168 19.54 6.96 -6.17
C LYS A 168 19.10 6.07 -7.33
N ASP A 169 17.79 5.94 -7.53
CA ASP A 169 17.25 5.26 -8.71
C ASP A 169 17.31 6.17 -9.96
N ASP A 170 17.86 5.65 -11.06
CA ASP A 170 18.00 6.35 -12.34
C ASP A 170 16.69 6.91 -12.91
N ARG A 171 15.53 6.34 -12.55
CA ARG A 171 14.21 6.85 -12.96
C ARG A 171 13.93 8.29 -12.51
N TYR A 172 14.67 8.78 -11.51
CA TYR A 172 14.56 10.15 -11.02
C TYR A 172 15.31 11.14 -11.92
N VAL A 173 16.09 10.66 -12.87
CA VAL A 173 16.86 11.50 -13.77
C VAL A 173 16.58 11.16 -15.25
N LEU A 174 15.87 10.10 -15.61
CA LEU A 174 15.47 9.91 -17.04
C LEU A 174 14.90 11.17 -17.78
N PRO A 175 14.09 12.05 -17.15
CA PRO A 175 13.53 13.22 -17.84
C PRO A 175 14.49 14.36 -18.22
N TYR A 176 15.74 14.44 -17.71
CA TYR A 176 16.72 15.47 -18.18
C TYR A 176 17.56 14.97 -19.37
N LEU A 177 17.52 13.67 -19.70
CA LEU A 177 18.26 13.08 -20.82
C LEU A 177 17.88 13.64 -22.20
N PRO A 178 16.61 13.96 -22.51
CA PRO A 178 16.29 14.59 -23.80
C PRO A 178 16.99 15.95 -24.01
N VAL A 179 17.19 16.73 -22.94
CA VAL A 179 17.93 18.00 -23.01
C VAL A 179 19.41 17.76 -23.26
N LEU A 180 19.98 16.74 -22.61
CA LEU A 180 21.34 16.31 -22.91
C LEU A 180 21.48 15.85 -24.37
N ALA A 181 20.52 15.10 -24.90
CA ALA A 181 20.53 14.67 -26.30
C ALA A 181 20.49 15.85 -27.28
N ILE A 182 19.70 16.90 -27.01
CA ILE A 182 19.71 18.13 -27.81
C ILE A 182 21.07 18.82 -27.75
N PHE A 183 21.67 18.91 -26.56
CA PHE A 183 23.00 19.48 -26.39
C PHE A 183 24.07 18.69 -27.16
N LEU A 184 24.08 17.37 -27.05
CA LEU A 184 24.98 16.50 -27.79
C LEU A 184 24.74 16.64 -29.31
N ALA A 185 23.50 16.69 -29.77
CA ALA A 185 23.20 16.92 -31.18
C ALA A 185 23.79 18.25 -31.67
N TYR A 186 23.71 19.32 -30.87
CA TYR A 186 24.38 20.59 -31.16
C TYR A 186 25.91 20.42 -31.24
N CYS A 187 26.55 19.77 -30.26
CA CYS A 187 27.99 19.51 -30.28
C CYS A 187 28.42 18.71 -31.53
N LEU A 188 27.60 17.77 -31.99
CA LEU A 188 27.84 16.99 -33.19
C LEU A 188 27.85 17.85 -34.47
N THR A 189 27.11 18.98 -34.49
CA THR A 189 27.15 19.93 -35.61
C THR A 189 28.45 20.76 -35.68
N LEU A 190 29.22 20.79 -34.59
CA LEU A 190 30.47 21.57 -34.48
C LEU A 190 31.69 20.85 -35.08
N TRP A 191 31.52 19.63 -35.57
CA TRP A 191 32.60 18.89 -36.24
C TRP A 191 33.09 19.62 -37.52
N PRO A 192 34.41 19.65 -37.78
CA PRO A 192 34.97 20.29 -38.98
C PRO A 192 34.35 19.76 -40.27
N ALA A 193 34.12 20.65 -41.24
CA ALA A 193 33.41 20.34 -42.50
C ALA A 193 33.98 19.13 -43.26
N ARG A 194 35.30 18.89 -43.17
CA ARG A 194 36.00 17.77 -43.82
C ARG A 194 35.47 16.39 -43.39
N TRP A 195 35.13 16.23 -42.11
CA TRP A 195 34.72 14.94 -41.53
C TRP A 195 33.29 14.98 -40.96
N GLY A 196 32.75 16.17 -40.70
CA GLY A 196 31.51 16.34 -39.97
C GLY A 196 30.30 15.70 -40.64
N ARG A 197 30.24 15.60 -41.98
CA ARG A 197 29.15 14.88 -42.66
C ARG A 197 29.22 13.38 -42.37
N GLN A 198 30.39 12.76 -42.55
CA GLN A 198 30.58 11.32 -42.31
C GLN A 198 30.30 10.97 -40.85
N ILE A 199 30.84 11.75 -39.92
CA ILE A 199 30.68 11.50 -38.48
C ILE A 199 29.22 11.62 -38.06
N ARG A 200 28.49 12.64 -38.52
CA ARG A 200 27.04 12.76 -38.23
C ARG A 200 26.25 11.54 -38.69
N TRP A 201 26.44 11.10 -39.93
CA TRP A 201 25.73 9.93 -40.46
C TRP A 201 26.16 8.63 -39.76
N SER A 202 27.44 8.48 -39.43
CA SER A 202 27.94 7.35 -38.64
C SER A 202 27.36 7.33 -37.23
N THR A 203 27.28 8.47 -36.55
CA THR A 203 26.67 8.59 -35.21
C THR A 203 25.17 8.27 -35.25
N ILE A 204 24.44 8.76 -36.26
CA ILE A 204 23.02 8.43 -36.45
C ILE A 204 22.86 6.92 -36.70
N GLY A 205 23.62 6.35 -37.63
CA GLY A 205 23.58 4.92 -37.93
C GLY A 205 23.91 4.07 -36.70
N PHE A 206 24.96 4.44 -35.97
CA PHE A 206 25.33 3.81 -34.71
C PHE A 206 24.23 3.90 -33.66
N SER A 207 23.60 5.07 -33.49
CA SER A 207 22.49 5.27 -32.55
C SER A 207 21.30 4.37 -32.88
N ILE A 208 20.96 4.25 -34.16
CA ILE A 208 19.87 3.37 -34.63
C ILE A 208 20.20 1.91 -34.35
N VAL A 209 21.42 1.47 -34.68
CA VAL A 209 21.86 0.09 -34.41
C VAL A 209 21.86 -0.20 -32.90
N ALA A 210 22.40 0.70 -32.08
CA ALA A 210 22.39 0.56 -30.63
C ALA A 210 20.96 0.50 -30.08
N MET A 211 20.06 1.38 -30.51
CA MET A 211 18.64 1.38 -30.12
C MET A 211 17.97 0.04 -30.47
N LEU A 212 18.15 -0.46 -31.69
CA LEU A 212 17.56 -1.73 -32.12
C LEU A 212 18.08 -2.91 -31.29
N LEU A 213 19.38 -2.94 -31.00
CA LEU A 213 19.98 -3.99 -30.18
C LEU A 213 19.57 -3.91 -28.70
N HIS A 214 19.25 -2.73 -28.16
CA HIS A 214 18.68 -2.60 -26.81
C HIS A 214 17.20 -3.01 -26.74
N MET A 215 16.42 -2.72 -27.79
CA MET A 215 14.98 -3.03 -27.82
C MET A 215 14.70 -4.50 -28.12
N TRP A 216 15.54 -5.15 -28.93
CA TRP A 216 15.36 -6.53 -29.36
C TRP A 216 16.66 -7.32 -29.26
N PRO A 217 16.62 -8.61 -28.91
CA PRO A 217 17.80 -9.47 -28.83
C PRO A 217 18.27 -9.90 -30.23
N ILE A 218 18.54 -8.94 -31.11
CA ILE A 218 19.01 -9.14 -32.49
C ILE A 218 20.49 -9.52 -32.45
N ALA A 219 20.92 -10.37 -33.40
CA ALA A 219 22.31 -10.85 -33.51
C ALA A 219 22.82 -11.70 -32.32
N GLY A 220 21.93 -12.19 -31.46
CA GLY A 220 22.24 -13.14 -30.39
C GLY A 220 23.39 -12.66 -29.50
N ALA A 221 24.33 -13.57 -29.19
CA ALA A 221 25.47 -13.27 -28.33
C ALA A 221 26.32 -12.08 -28.82
N LEU A 222 26.48 -11.90 -30.14
CA LEU A 222 27.28 -10.81 -30.70
C LEU A 222 26.61 -9.45 -30.46
N GLY A 223 25.29 -9.37 -30.65
CA GLY A 223 24.51 -8.17 -30.34
C GLY A 223 24.58 -7.83 -28.85
N HIS A 224 24.44 -8.84 -27.99
CA HIS A 224 24.59 -8.67 -26.54
C HIS A 224 25.98 -8.17 -26.15
N SER A 225 27.06 -8.78 -26.66
CA SER A 225 28.43 -8.32 -26.39
C SER A 225 28.66 -6.90 -26.87
N PHE A 226 28.14 -6.54 -28.05
CA PHE A 226 28.24 -5.19 -28.59
C PHE A 226 27.56 -4.18 -27.66
N VAL A 227 26.33 -4.45 -27.24
CA VAL A 227 25.59 -3.57 -26.33
C VAL A 227 26.29 -3.43 -24.98
N GLN A 228 26.79 -4.52 -24.39
CA GLN A 228 27.50 -4.49 -23.11
C GLN A 228 28.78 -3.64 -23.15
N VAL A 229 29.47 -3.57 -24.30
CA VAL A 229 30.66 -2.71 -24.47
C VAL A 229 30.29 -1.23 -24.59
N ILE A 230 29.10 -0.93 -25.13
CA ILE A 230 28.72 0.43 -25.53
C ILE A 230 27.84 1.13 -24.48
N SER A 231 26.96 0.38 -23.82
CA SER A 231 26.06 0.79 -22.74
C SER A 231 25.75 -0.44 -21.87
N PRO A 232 26.63 -0.77 -20.90
CA PRO A 232 26.37 -1.84 -19.95
C PRO A 232 25.18 -1.47 -19.04
N GLY A 233 24.44 -2.48 -18.56
CA GLY A 233 23.46 -2.32 -17.48
C GLY A 233 21.98 -2.10 -17.87
N ASN A 234 21.67 -1.65 -19.09
CA ASN A 234 20.31 -1.19 -19.45
C ASN A 234 19.59 -2.02 -20.53
N SER A 235 19.90 -3.32 -20.65
CA SER A 235 19.24 -4.20 -21.62
C SER A 235 18.27 -5.14 -20.92
N ILE A 236 16.97 -4.82 -20.97
CA ILE A 236 15.89 -5.71 -20.51
C ILE A 236 15.14 -6.19 -21.75
N TYR A 237 15.33 -7.45 -22.10
CA TYR A 237 14.62 -8.06 -23.23
C TYR A 237 13.30 -8.67 -22.77
N PRO A 238 12.25 -8.61 -23.62
CA PRO A 238 11.07 -9.44 -23.42
C PRO A 238 11.49 -10.91 -23.34
N TYR A 239 10.95 -11.62 -22.34
CA TYR A 239 11.16 -13.06 -22.25
C TYR A 239 10.38 -13.76 -23.37
N LEU A 240 11.09 -14.43 -24.29
CA LEU A 240 10.51 -15.14 -25.45
C LEU A 240 10.55 -16.68 -25.29
N GLY A 241 10.95 -17.17 -24.12
CA GLY A 241 11.01 -18.61 -23.86
C GLY A 241 9.66 -19.22 -23.50
N LYS A 242 9.69 -20.41 -22.92
CA LYS A 242 8.49 -21.11 -22.45
C LYS A 242 7.79 -20.30 -21.35
N GLU A 243 6.49 -20.05 -21.50
CA GLU A 243 5.71 -19.32 -20.51
C GLU A 243 5.92 -19.88 -19.09
N TRP A 244 6.07 -18.95 -18.16
CA TRP A 244 6.11 -19.27 -16.73
C TRP A 244 4.72 -19.71 -16.27
N PRO A 245 4.61 -20.63 -15.29
CA PRO A 245 3.37 -21.34 -15.01
C PRO A 245 2.33 -20.51 -14.23
N HIS A 246 2.25 -19.20 -14.46
CA HIS A 246 1.37 -18.31 -13.72
C HIS A 246 -0.09 -18.66 -13.97
N ARG A 247 -0.49 -18.87 -15.24
CA ARG A 247 -1.88 -19.21 -15.59
C ARG A 247 -2.28 -20.56 -15.01
N GLU A 248 -1.38 -21.53 -15.04
CA GLU A 248 -1.58 -22.87 -14.52
C GLU A 248 -1.73 -22.88 -13.00
N VAL A 249 -0.96 -22.06 -12.28
CA VAL A 249 -1.13 -21.89 -10.83
C VAL A 249 -2.52 -21.32 -10.51
N ILE A 250 -2.94 -20.29 -11.24
CA ILE A 250 -4.27 -19.68 -11.03
C ILE A 250 -5.39 -20.66 -11.39
N ALA A 251 -5.28 -21.35 -12.52
CA ALA A 251 -6.24 -22.36 -12.95
C ALA A 251 -6.36 -23.51 -11.94
N GLU A 252 -5.24 -24.04 -11.43
CA GLU A 252 -5.24 -25.12 -10.43
C GLU A 252 -5.99 -24.72 -9.15
N ILE A 253 -5.84 -23.48 -8.69
CA ILE A 253 -6.56 -22.97 -7.51
C ILE A 253 -8.06 -22.88 -7.81
N ILE A 254 -8.44 -22.34 -8.98
CA ILE A 254 -9.84 -22.17 -9.39
C ILE A 254 -10.53 -23.52 -9.58
N ASP A 255 -9.89 -24.45 -10.28
CA ASP A 255 -10.42 -25.80 -10.52
C ASP A 255 -10.63 -26.56 -9.20
N THR A 256 -9.74 -26.32 -8.22
CA THR A 256 -9.81 -26.94 -6.90
C THR A 256 -10.88 -26.32 -5.99
N GLN A 257 -11.10 -25.00 -6.10
CA GLN A 257 -12.05 -24.26 -5.27
C GLN A 257 -12.91 -23.32 -6.12
N PRO A 258 -13.76 -23.87 -7.00
CA PRO A 258 -14.46 -23.07 -7.99
C PRO A 258 -15.35 -22.05 -7.34
N PHE A 259 -15.98 -22.31 -6.19
CA PHE A 259 -16.92 -21.39 -5.55
C PHE A 259 -16.29 -20.26 -4.73
N LEU A 260 -14.95 -20.23 -4.59
CA LEU A 260 -14.26 -19.33 -3.67
C LEU A 260 -13.35 -18.34 -4.39
N GLN A 261 -13.29 -17.14 -3.84
CA GLN A 261 -12.19 -16.19 -4.03
C GLN A 261 -11.06 -16.59 -3.07
N SER A 262 -9.85 -16.76 -3.61
CA SER A 262 -8.70 -17.24 -2.86
C SER A 262 -7.59 -16.19 -2.78
N THR A 263 -6.93 -16.09 -1.63
CA THR A 263 -5.71 -15.31 -1.46
C THR A 263 -4.52 -16.27 -1.45
N LEU A 264 -3.60 -16.09 -2.40
CA LEU A 264 -2.37 -16.85 -2.56
C LEU A 264 -1.21 -16.10 -1.90
N GLY A 265 -0.62 -16.72 -0.87
CA GLY A 265 0.63 -16.26 -0.26
C GLY A 265 1.82 -16.56 -1.17
N VAL A 266 2.44 -15.50 -1.70
CA VAL A 266 3.57 -15.60 -2.62
C VAL A 266 4.86 -15.31 -1.86
N LEU A 267 5.64 -16.37 -1.63
CA LEU A 267 6.95 -16.28 -1.00
C LEU A 267 8.08 -15.89 -1.98
N PRO A 268 8.17 -16.40 -3.23
CA PRO A 268 9.21 -15.97 -4.15
C PRO A 268 9.02 -14.50 -4.56
N SER A 269 10.13 -13.80 -4.76
CA SER A 269 10.19 -12.40 -5.18
C SER A 269 11.29 -12.22 -6.24
N THR A 270 11.14 -12.94 -7.34
CA THR A 270 11.96 -12.84 -8.55
C THR A 270 11.29 -11.93 -9.59
N PRO A 271 12.01 -11.39 -10.59
CA PRO A 271 11.39 -10.66 -11.69
C PRO A 271 10.29 -11.48 -12.41
N GLU A 272 10.51 -12.79 -12.55
CA GLU A 272 9.63 -13.69 -13.29
C GLU A 272 8.50 -14.27 -12.43
N ILE A 273 8.74 -14.54 -11.15
CA ILE A 273 7.72 -15.02 -10.20
C ILE A 273 7.74 -14.18 -8.93
N ASN A 274 6.68 -13.42 -8.73
CA ASN A 274 6.41 -12.61 -7.55
C ASN A 274 4.90 -12.39 -7.37
N GLN A 275 4.51 -11.72 -6.29
CA GLN A 275 3.13 -11.41 -5.94
C GLN A 275 2.40 -10.61 -7.03
N HIS A 276 3.10 -9.72 -7.75
CA HIS A 276 2.48 -8.86 -8.76
C HIS A 276 2.10 -9.65 -10.01
N ASN A 277 2.97 -10.54 -10.47
CA ASN A 277 2.72 -11.38 -11.63
C ASN A 277 1.52 -12.31 -11.37
N LEU A 278 1.51 -13.00 -10.23
CA LEU A 278 0.40 -13.89 -9.86
C LEU A 278 -0.90 -13.12 -9.58
N ASN A 279 -0.83 -11.93 -8.99
CA ASN A 279 -2.00 -11.07 -8.83
C ASN A 279 -2.56 -10.58 -10.16
N TYR A 280 -1.70 -10.27 -11.15
CA TYR A 280 -2.14 -9.89 -12.50
C TYR A 280 -2.94 -11.02 -13.17
N TYR A 281 -2.42 -12.25 -13.18
CA TYR A 281 -3.13 -13.38 -13.76
C TYR A 281 -4.39 -13.76 -12.99
N GLY A 282 -4.37 -13.62 -11.65
CA GLY A 282 -5.57 -13.75 -10.84
C GLY A 282 -6.64 -12.70 -11.16
N ALA A 283 -6.24 -11.46 -11.46
CA ALA A 283 -7.15 -10.40 -11.91
C ALA A 283 -7.77 -10.71 -13.28
N LEU A 284 -6.99 -11.26 -14.22
CA LEU A 284 -7.50 -11.75 -15.51
C LEU A 284 -8.54 -12.86 -15.35
N ALA A 285 -8.44 -13.66 -14.30
CA ALA A 285 -9.43 -14.67 -13.93
C ALA A 285 -10.57 -14.09 -13.06
N ASN A 286 -11.14 -12.95 -13.48
CA ASN A 286 -12.23 -12.26 -12.77
C ASN A 286 -11.93 -11.98 -11.29
N SER A 287 -10.66 -11.70 -10.97
CA SER A 287 -10.18 -11.49 -9.61
C SER A 287 -10.56 -12.60 -8.63
N GLN A 288 -10.64 -13.85 -9.11
CA GLN A 288 -10.93 -15.00 -8.27
C GLN A 288 -9.73 -15.40 -7.40
N VAL A 289 -8.51 -15.06 -7.82
CA VAL A 289 -7.29 -15.32 -7.04
C VAL A 289 -6.51 -14.01 -6.88
N TYR A 290 -5.99 -13.76 -5.67
CA TYR A 290 -5.14 -12.61 -5.38
C TYR A 290 -3.76 -13.07 -4.91
N GLY A 291 -2.71 -12.64 -5.61
CA GLY A 291 -1.32 -12.84 -5.19
C GLY A 291 -0.90 -11.79 -4.17
N ARG A 292 -0.38 -12.20 -3.01
CA ARG A 292 0.02 -11.30 -1.92
C ARG A 292 1.37 -11.70 -1.33
N GLN A 293 2.21 -10.70 -1.04
CA GLN A 293 3.51 -10.95 -0.43
C GLN A 293 3.34 -11.15 1.08
N VAL A 294 3.87 -12.25 1.58
CA VAL A 294 3.80 -12.64 2.99
C VAL A 294 5.14 -13.21 3.45
N GLY A 295 5.31 -13.50 4.74
CA GLY A 295 6.60 -13.95 5.25
C GLY A 295 7.66 -12.85 5.25
N THR A 296 7.25 -11.58 5.37
CA THR A 296 8.17 -10.43 5.35
C THR A 296 8.70 -10.04 6.71
N ASN A 297 8.03 -10.48 7.79
CA ASN A 297 8.39 -10.19 9.17
C ASN A 297 8.36 -11.49 9.99
N LEU A 298 9.47 -11.83 10.63
CA LEU A 298 9.63 -13.09 11.34
C LEU A 298 8.59 -13.26 12.46
N LYS A 299 8.20 -12.18 13.14
CA LYS A 299 7.20 -12.20 14.21
C LYS A 299 5.78 -12.51 13.72
N GLN A 300 5.52 -12.33 12.43
CA GLN A 300 4.19 -12.45 11.80
C GLN A 300 4.03 -13.76 11.01
N VAL A 301 5.12 -14.51 10.77
CA VAL A 301 5.08 -15.78 10.05
C VAL A 301 4.04 -16.76 10.60
N PRO A 302 3.89 -16.97 11.93
CA PRO A 302 2.86 -17.86 12.46
C PRO A 302 1.44 -17.44 12.08
N GLN A 303 1.17 -16.14 12.04
CA GLN A 303 -0.12 -15.60 11.64
C GLN A 303 -0.35 -15.70 10.13
N ASP A 304 0.68 -15.40 9.32
CA ASP A 304 0.60 -15.49 7.86
C ASP A 304 0.21 -16.92 7.44
N VAL A 305 0.93 -17.91 7.99
CA VAL A 305 0.71 -19.35 7.71
C VAL A 305 -0.66 -19.84 8.20
N ARG A 306 -1.22 -19.25 9.27
CA ARG A 306 -2.57 -19.60 9.77
C ARG A 306 -3.71 -18.93 9.00
N SER A 307 -3.46 -17.78 8.37
CA SER A 307 -4.52 -16.94 7.79
C SER A 307 -4.78 -17.22 6.31
N LEU A 308 -3.85 -17.88 5.62
CA LEU A 308 -3.95 -18.17 4.19
C LEU A 308 -4.03 -19.68 3.94
N SER A 309 -4.83 -20.07 2.93
CA SER A 309 -5.01 -21.47 2.55
C SER A 309 -4.11 -21.93 1.41
N TRP A 310 -3.49 -21.00 0.69
CA TRP A 310 -2.64 -21.27 -0.46
C TRP A 310 -1.31 -20.56 -0.34
N PHE A 311 -0.23 -21.27 -0.66
CA PHE A 311 1.10 -20.72 -0.75
C PHE A 311 1.85 -21.22 -1.96
N VAL A 312 2.72 -20.38 -2.51
CA VAL A 312 3.67 -20.80 -3.53
C VAL A 312 5.11 -20.61 -3.02
N THR A 313 5.93 -21.65 -3.16
CA THR A 313 7.37 -21.63 -2.88
C THR A 313 8.16 -21.99 -4.13
N LYS A 314 9.45 -21.62 -4.16
CA LYS A 314 10.37 -21.90 -5.28
C LYS A 314 11.64 -22.53 -4.73
N THR A 315 12.16 -23.55 -5.40
CA THR A 315 13.47 -24.12 -5.07
C THR A 315 14.63 -23.24 -5.56
N GLY A 316 15.77 -23.34 -4.90
CA GLY A 316 16.93 -22.50 -5.20
C GLY A 316 16.72 -21.05 -4.76
N SER A 317 17.16 -20.09 -5.58
CA SER A 317 16.99 -18.67 -5.27
C SER A 317 15.52 -18.25 -5.34
N GLN A 318 14.97 -17.78 -4.22
CA GLN A 318 13.64 -17.18 -4.15
C GLN A 318 13.64 -15.67 -4.46
N GLY A 319 14.73 -15.16 -5.04
CA GLY A 319 14.84 -13.78 -5.49
C GLY A 319 15.30 -12.79 -4.44
N SER A 320 15.46 -11.54 -4.89
CA SER A 320 16.01 -10.45 -4.10
C SER A 320 14.96 -9.93 -3.13
N ILE A 321 14.86 -10.55 -1.96
CA ILE A 321 14.34 -9.84 -0.82
C ILE A 321 15.53 -9.33 0.00
N ARG A 322 15.48 -8.04 0.35
CA ARG A 322 16.38 -7.36 1.30
C ARG A 322 16.81 -8.35 2.39
N GLU A 323 18.09 -8.41 2.75
CA GLU A 323 18.63 -9.36 3.75
C GLU A 323 17.75 -9.51 4.99
N ARG A 324 17.15 -8.40 5.44
CA ARG A 324 16.24 -8.35 6.59
C ARG A 324 15.00 -9.25 6.49
N ILE A 325 14.53 -9.60 5.28
CA ILE A 325 13.32 -10.40 5.05
C ILE A 325 13.64 -11.88 4.84
N LYS A 326 14.84 -12.22 4.35
CA LYS A 326 15.22 -13.62 4.05
C LYS A 326 14.97 -14.57 5.22
N LYS A 327 15.25 -14.13 6.45
CA LYS A 327 14.97 -14.92 7.67
C LYS A 327 13.48 -15.26 7.83
N ALA A 328 12.60 -14.30 7.59
CA ALA A 328 11.15 -14.48 7.69
C ALA A 328 10.61 -15.35 6.54
N GLN A 329 11.12 -15.15 5.32
CA GLN A 329 10.77 -15.95 4.14
C GLN A 329 11.17 -17.41 4.37
N ASN A 330 12.40 -17.68 4.80
CA ASN A 330 12.88 -19.04 5.08
C ASN A 330 12.06 -19.72 6.18
N ALA A 331 11.71 -18.98 7.25
CA ALA A 331 10.85 -19.51 8.31
C ALA A 331 9.44 -19.85 7.79
N ALA A 332 8.89 -19.04 6.90
CA ALA A 332 7.59 -19.32 6.26
C ALA A 332 7.67 -20.56 5.35
N VAL A 333 8.69 -20.64 4.48
CA VAL A 333 8.95 -21.81 3.63
C VAL A 333 9.06 -23.07 4.48
N GLN A 334 9.88 -23.05 5.54
CA GLN A 334 10.03 -24.19 6.44
C GLN A 334 8.69 -24.60 7.07
N ALA A 335 7.90 -23.65 7.56
CA ALA A 335 6.59 -23.93 8.15
C ALA A 335 5.57 -24.53 7.17
N ILE A 336 5.68 -24.20 5.88
CA ILE A 336 4.76 -24.67 4.83
C ILE A 336 5.21 -26.03 4.26
N GLU A 337 6.50 -26.17 3.95
CA GLU A 337 7.01 -27.37 3.26
C GLU A 337 7.19 -28.56 4.21
N THR A 338 7.60 -28.30 5.46
CA THR A 338 7.86 -29.36 6.46
C THR A 338 6.73 -29.51 7.48
N GLY A 339 5.82 -28.54 7.56
CA GLY A 339 4.71 -28.56 8.49
C GLY A 339 3.63 -29.59 8.15
N ASP A 340 2.80 -29.91 9.13
CA ASP A 340 1.66 -30.83 8.99
C ASP A 340 0.38 -30.14 8.45
N LYS A 341 0.37 -28.80 8.41
CA LYS A 341 -0.79 -27.99 8.05
C LYS A 341 -1.04 -27.91 6.56
N PHE A 342 -0.01 -28.06 5.74
CA PHE A 342 -0.08 -27.94 4.30
C PHE A 342 0.21 -29.28 3.62
N GLN A 343 -0.30 -29.43 2.41
CA GLN A 343 0.02 -30.51 1.51
C GLN A 343 0.46 -29.91 0.17
N LEU A 344 1.43 -30.55 -0.46
CA LEU A 344 1.83 -30.19 -1.82
C LEU A 344 0.67 -30.51 -2.76
N GLN A 345 0.10 -29.48 -3.40
CA GLN A 345 -0.96 -29.63 -4.39
C GLN A 345 -0.37 -30.00 -5.74
N LYS A 346 0.63 -29.23 -6.20
CA LYS A 346 1.21 -29.38 -7.54
C LYS A 346 2.60 -28.77 -7.62
N THR A 347 3.41 -29.30 -8.54
CA THR A 347 4.75 -28.82 -8.84
C THR A 347 4.88 -28.54 -10.34
N TRP A 348 5.55 -27.44 -10.69
CA TRP A 348 5.94 -27.13 -12.06
C TRP A 348 7.46 -26.96 -12.14
N ILE A 349 8.06 -27.53 -13.19
CA ILE A 349 9.46 -27.25 -13.54
C ILE A 349 9.51 -25.91 -14.26
N LEU A 350 10.33 -25.01 -13.75
CA LEU A 350 10.50 -23.65 -14.24
C LEU A 350 11.55 -23.59 -15.36
N PRO A 351 11.53 -22.53 -16.20
CA PRO A 351 12.53 -22.37 -17.27
C PRO A 351 13.98 -22.31 -16.79
N ASP A 352 14.22 -21.95 -15.53
CA ASP A 352 15.54 -21.94 -14.89
C ASP A 352 15.92 -23.31 -14.26
N ASN A 353 15.17 -24.38 -14.58
CA ASN A 353 15.28 -25.73 -14.00
C ASN A 353 15.05 -25.82 -12.49
N SER A 354 14.58 -24.74 -11.84
CA SER A 354 14.07 -24.82 -10.48
C SER A 354 12.61 -25.31 -10.49
N ASN A 355 12.07 -25.59 -9.31
CA ASN A 355 10.70 -26.05 -9.14
C ASN A 355 9.87 -24.98 -8.46
N LEU A 356 8.65 -24.78 -8.95
CA LEU A 356 7.61 -24.03 -8.28
C LEU A 356 6.64 -25.01 -7.61
N HIS A 357 6.41 -24.84 -6.32
CA HIS A 357 5.53 -25.70 -5.54
C HIS A 357 4.31 -24.89 -5.07
N LEU A 358 3.12 -25.38 -5.40
CA LEU A 358 1.87 -24.86 -4.85
C LEU A 358 1.44 -25.75 -3.68
N TYR A 359 1.27 -25.14 -2.52
CA TYR A 359 0.81 -25.77 -1.30
C TYR A 359 -0.61 -25.34 -0.98
N ARG A 360 -1.39 -26.31 -0.51
CA ARG A 360 -2.76 -26.12 -0.04
C ARG A 360 -2.86 -26.53 1.42
N GLN A 361 -3.59 -25.77 2.22
CA GLN A 361 -3.89 -26.15 3.60
C GLN A 361 -4.67 -27.48 3.63
N ARG A 362 -4.39 -28.38 4.57
CA ARG A 362 -5.11 -29.66 4.65
C ARG A 362 -6.53 -29.47 5.16
N LEU A 363 -6.68 -28.74 6.26
CA LEU A 363 -7.99 -28.38 6.81
C LEU A 363 -8.44 -27.04 6.24
N GLN A 364 -9.45 -27.06 5.37
CA GLN A 364 -9.96 -25.86 4.71
C GLN A 364 -10.77 -24.98 5.69
N PRO A 365 -10.50 -23.66 5.77
CA PRO A 365 -11.32 -22.73 6.54
C PRO A 365 -12.75 -22.68 6.01
N VAL A 366 -12.92 -22.73 4.68
CA VAL A 366 -14.23 -22.71 4.04
C VAL A 366 -14.34 -23.89 3.07
N GLU A 367 -15.44 -24.63 3.16
CA GLU A 367 -15.85 -25.61 2.14
C GLU A 367 -17.25 -25.27 1.63
N VAL A 368 -17.45 -25.42 0.33
CA VAL A 368 -18.74 -25.16 -0.34
C VAL A 368 -19.14 -26.40 -1.12
N LYS A 369 -20.39 -26.82 -0.96
CA LYS A 369 -20.98 -27.95 -1.69
C LYS A 369 -22.35 -27.58 -2.23
N PRO A 370 -22.67 -27.85 -3.51
CA PRO A 370 -24.03 -27.74 -4.00
C PRO A 370 -24.92 -28.78 -3.29
N LEU A 371 -26.17 -28.43 -3.06
CA LEU A 371 -27.20 -29.35 -2.56
C LEU A 371 -28.02 -29.91 -3.73
N ASN A 372 -28.84 -30.93 -3.46
CA ASN A 372 -29.76 -31.47 -4.47
C ASN A 372 -31.13 -30.76 -4.46
N GLU A 373 -31.40 -29.98 -3.40
CA GLU A 373 -32.67 -29.30 -3.19
C GLU A 373 -32.47 -27.79 -3.15
N GLY A 374 -33.49 -27.05 -3.59
CA GLY A 374 -33.58 -25.62 -3.38
C GLY A 374 -33.62 -25.24 -1.89
N ARG A 375 -33.22 -24.00 -1.61
CA ARG A 375 -33.36 -23.37 -0.29
C ARG A 375 -33.90 -21.96 -0.49
N ASP A 376 -34.91 -21.59 0.29
CA ASP A 376 -35.56 -20.27 0.17
C ASP A 376 -34.84 -19.18 0.96
N ARG A 377 -34.21 -19.56 2.08
CA ARG A 377 -33.53 -18.65 3.02
C ARG A 377 -32.29 -19.29 3.60
N VAL A 378 -31.41 -18.45 4.15
CA VAL A 378 -30.23 -18.91 4.88
C VAL A 378 -30.64 -19.57 6.20
N LYS A 379 -30.12 -20.76 6.45
CA LYS A 379 -30.28 -21.52 7.70
C LYS A 379 -28.94 -21.88 8.31
N LEU A 380 -28.91 -21.96 9.63
CA LEU A 380 -27.78 -22.50 10.37
C LEU A 380 -28.06 -23.97 10.69
N GLU A 381 -27.49 -24.88 9.91
CA GLU A 381 -27.77 -26.32 10.02
C GLU A 381 -27.07 -26.93 11.25
N ARG A 382 -25.83 -26.52 11.51
CA ARG A 382 -25.02 -27.10 12.58
C ARG A 382 -24.02 -26.11 13.13
N VAL A 383 -23.78 -26.18 14.43
CA VAL A 383 -22.68 -25.48 15.12
C VAL A 383 -21.86 -26.50 15.90
N THR A 384 -20.56 -26.50 15.70
CA THR A 384 -19.61 -27.31 16.47
C THR A 384 -18.69 -26.37 17.24
N VAL A 385 -18.74 -26.46 18.56
CA VAL A 385 -17.94 -25.66 19.50
C VAL A 385 -17.49 -26.51 20.67
N VAL A 386 -16.38 -26.15 21.31
CA VAL A 386 -15.97 -26.76 22.58
C VAL A 386 -17.05 -26.57 23.64
N GLN A 387 -17.21 -27.57 24.51
CA GLN A 387 -18.23 -27.53 25.58
C GLN A 387 -17.86 -26.57 26.72
N LYS A 388 -16.56 -26.32 26.90
CA LYS A 388 -16.01 -25.50 27.99
C LYS A 388 -14.96 -24.55 27.46
N ALA A 389 -14.91 -23.34 28.00
CA ALA A 389 -13.85 -22.37 27.76
C ALA A 389 -13.65 -21.46 28.98
N VAL A 390 -12.52 -20.76 29.01
CA VAL A 390 -12.21 -19.77 30.05
C VAL A 390 -12.12 -18.35 29.46
N PRO A 391 -12.34 -17.30 30.26
CA PRO A 391 -12.17 -15.92 29.84
C PRO A 391 -10.81 -15.63 29.17
N GLY A 392 -10.83 -14.90 28.06
CA GLY A 392 -9.63 -14.52 27.30
C GLY A 392 -9.13 -15.60 26.33
N GLN A 393 -9.76 -16.77 26.27
CA GLN A 393 -9.35 -17.86 25.40
C GLN A 393 -9.91 -17.71 23.97
N VAL A 394 -9.10 -18.03 22.97
CA VAL A 394 -9.55 -18.23 21.59
C VAL A 394 -10.00 -19.68 21.44
N VAL A 395 -11.24 -19.89 20.96
CA VAL A 395 -11.84 -21.23 20.80
C VAL A 395 -12.22 -21.51 19.35
N PRO A 396 -11.96 -22.71 18.82
CA PRO A 396 -12.39 -23.06 17.47
C PRO A 396 -13.92 -23.25 17.44
N VAL A 397 -14.55 -22.73 16.39
CA VAL A 397 -15.99 -22.87 16.14
C VAL A 397 -16.21 -23.17 14.66
N THR A 398 -17.08 -24.13 14.36
CA THR A 398 -17.48 -24.44 12.98
C THR A 398 -18.96 -24.20 12.82
N TYR A 399 -19.33 -23.42 11.81
CA TYR A 399 -20.70 -23.15 11.41
C TYR A 399 -20.98 -23.84 10.08
N THR A 400 -22.11 -24.54 9.98
CA THR A 400 -22.58 -25.12 8.72
C THR A 400 -23.84 -24.37 8.30
N TRP A 401 -23.71 -23.53 7.27
CA TRP A 401 -24.80 -22.74 6.70
C TRP A 401 -25.38 -23.44 5.48
N SER A 402 -26.67 -23.25 5.22
CA SER A 402 -27.28 -23.60 3.94
C SER A 402 -28.14 -22.44 3.43
N GLY A 403 -28.32 -22.31 2.13
CA GLY A 403 -29.17 -21.26 1.56
C GLY A 403 -29.02 -21.08 0.05
N PRO A 404 -29.83 -20.20 -0.56
CA PRO A 404 -29.64 -19.81 -1.95
C PRO A 404 -28.35 -18.99 -2.11
N TRP A 405 -27.66 -19.17 -3.24
CA TRP A 405 -26.32 -18.60 -3.48
C TRP A 405 -26.25 -17.09 -3.24
N GLN A 406 -27.22 -16.34 -3.78
CA GLN A 406 -27.26 -14.88 -3.67
C GLN A 406 -27.38 -14.42 -2.21
N GLN A 407 -28.14 -15.12 -1.37
CA GLN A 407 -28.26 -14.79 0.05
C GLN A 407 -27.02 -15.22 0.83
N LEU A 408 -26.41 -16.37 0.52
CA LEU A 408 -25.15 -16.77 1.14
C LEU A 408 -24.03 -15.76 0.84
N GLN A 409 -23.95 -15.27 -0.41
CA GLN A 409 -22.95 -14.30 -0.82
C GLN A 409 -23.19 -12.91 -0.22
N SER A 410 -24.44 -12.43 -0.21
CA SER A 410 -24.78 -11.11 0.33
C SER A 410 -25.05 -11.11 1.84
N GLY A 411 -24.95 -12.27 2.49
CA GLY A 411 -25.33 -12.46 3.89
C GLY A 411 -24.24 -12.06 4.88
N LEU A 412 -24.58 -11.11 5.75
CA LEU A 412 -23.88 -10.85 7.01
C LEU A 412 -24.67 -11.51 8.14
N VAL A 413 -24.01 -12.31 8.97
CA VAL A 413 -24.64 -12.95 10.13
C VAL A 413 -24.21 -12.24 11.41
N LEU A 414 -25.19 -11.80 12.19
CA LEU A 414 -24.98 -11.14 13.48
C LEU A 414 -25.08 -12.17 14.60
N VAL A 415 -23.96 -12.82 14.88
CA VAL A 415 -23.86 -13.97 15.79
C VAL A 415 -23.56 -13.48 17.19
N THR A 416 -24.42 -13.85 18.15
CA THR A 416 -24.29 -13.48 19.56
C THR A 416 -24.46 -14.70 20.45
N TRP A 417 -23.44 -15.06 21.23
CA TRP A 417 -23.59 -16.00 22.33
C TRP A 417 -23.99 -15.21 23.58
N LYS A 418 -25.15 -15.48 24.16
CA LYS A 418 -25.68 -14.73 25.32
C LYS A 418 -25.75 -15.63 26.55
N ASN A 419 -25.34 -15.11 27.70
CA ASN A 419 -25.45 -15.81 28.98
C ASN A 419 -26.93 -16.01 29.37
N ARG A 420 -27.32 -17.26 29.65
CA ARG A 420 -28.70 -17.61 30.07
C ARG A 420 -29.01 -17.22 31.52
N GLN A 421 -27.98 -17.05 32.35
CA GLN A 421 -28.09 -16.94 33.80
C GLN A 421 -27.74 -15.55 34.32
N ALA A 422 -27.36 -14.62 33.44
CA ALA A 422 -26.95 -13.28 33.84
C ALA A 422 -28.13 -12.47 34.43
N ARG A 423 -28.02 -12.15 35.72
CA ARG A 423 -28.86 -11.17 36.44
C ARG A 423 -27.93 -10.24 37.22
N ASN A 424 -28.21 -8.94 37.24
CA ASN A 424 -27.46 -7.91 37.98
C ASN A 424 -25.94 -7.94 37.73
N VAL A 425 -25.53 -7.70 36.49
CA VAL A 425 -24.12 -7.74 36.08
C VAL A 425 -23.45 -6.38 36.27
N LYS A 426 -22.21 -6.38 36.77
CA LYS A 426 -21.39 -5.17 36.89
C LYS A 426 -21.25 -4.50 35.51
N PRO A 427 -21.25 -3.16 35.42
CA PRO A 427 -21.12 -2.46 34.13
C PRO A 427 -19.87 -2.84 33.33
N THR A 428 -18.79 -3.25 33.99
CA THR A 428 -17.51 -3.63 33.38
C THR A 428 -17.43 -5.08 32.91
N ALA A 429 -18.42 -5.92 33.24
CA ALA A 429 -18.43 -7.34 32.88
C ALA A 429 -19.33 -7.58 31.67
N THR A 430 -18.88 -8.43 30.74
CA THR A 430 -19.67 -8.77 29.55
C THR A 430 -20.46 -10.06 29.74
N VAL A 431 -21.67 -10.08 29.20
CA VAL A 431 -22.62 -11.21 29.21
C VAL A 431 -22.83 -11.80 27.83
N ARG A 432 -21.97 -11.43 26.87
CA ARG A 432 -22.09 -11.84 25.48
C ARG A 432 -20.74 -12.04 24.79
N ILE A 433 -20.73 -12.91 23.80
CA ILE A 433 -19.63 -13.07 22.84
C ILE A 433 -20.18 -12.72 21.46
N LEU A 434 -19.51 -11.80 20.76
CA LEU A 434 -19.90 -11.35 19.42
C LEU A 434 -19.05 -12.04 18.37
N GLN A 435 -19.68 -12.41 17.26
CA GLN A 435 -19.00 -13.05 16.15
C GLN A 435 -19.62 -12.66 14.80
N ASP A 436 -19.90 -11.36 14.64
CA ASP A 436 -20.47 -10.83 13.39
C ASP A 436 -19.49 -10.99 12.24
N ARG A 437 -19.96 -11.58 11.14
CA ARG A 437 -19.17 -11.74 9.91
C ARG A 437 -20.04 -12.07 8.72
N ALA A 438 -19.49 -11.92 7.53
CA ALA A 438 -20.09 -12.48 6.33
C ALA A 438 -19.97 -14.01 6.34
N ILE A 439 -20.92 -14.68 5.72
CA ILE A 439 -20.86 -16.13 5.51
C ILE A 439 -19.62 -16.45 4.66
N ALA A 440 -18.89 -17.51 5.01
CA ALA A 440 -17.60 -17.87 4.40
C ALA A 440 -16.56 -16.74 4.44
N SER A 441 -16.62 -15.83 5.42
CA SER A 441 -15.75 -14.65 5.47
C SER A 441 -15.78 -13.82 4.17
N ALA A 442 -16.93 -13.75 3.49
CA ALA A 442 -17.12 -13.07 2.20
C ALA A 442 -16.27 -13.59 1.03
N THR A 443 -15.80 -14.83 1.11
CA THR A 443 -15.00 -15.43 0.02
C THR A 443 -15.82 -16.10 -1.07
N LEU A 444 -17.16 -16.09 -1.03
CA LEU A 444 -18.00 -16.70 -2.08
C LEU A 444 -17.93 -15.86 -3.38
N HIS A 445 -17.40 -16.45 -4.46
CA HIS A 445 -17.11 -15.72 -5.70
C HIS A 445 -18.35 -15.58 -6.61
N PRO A 446 -18.67 -14.37 -7.12
CA PRO A 446 -19.90 -14.12 -7.88
C PRO A 446 -19.97 -14.80 -9.25
N GLY A 447 -18.85 -15.17 -9.85
CA GLY A 447 -18.73 -15.45 -11.30
C GLY A 447 -18.96 -16.89 -11.74
N ILE A 448 -19.22 -17.84 -10.83
CA ILE A 448 -19.24 -19.28 -11.17
C ILE A 448 -20.63 -19.78 -11.54
N LEU A 449 -21.68 -19.08 -11.12
CA LEU A 449 -23.04 -19.55 -11.32
C LEU A 449 -23.74 -18.62 -12.31
N HIS A 450 -23.91 -19.12 -13.54
CA HIS A 450 -25.10 -18.81 -14.32
C HIS A 450 -26.28 -19.30 -13.47
N ALA A 451 -26.91 -18.39 -12.73
CA ALA A 451 -27.95 -18.67 -11.74
C ALA A 451 -29.11 -19.52 -12.29
N ASP A 452 -29.27 -19.50 -13.61
CA ASP A 452 -30.17 -20.27 -14.46
C ASP A 452 -29.85 -21.79 -14.54
N LYS A 453 -28.63 -22.24 -14.20
CA LYS A 453 -28.23 -23.65 -14.24
C LYS A 453 -28.38 -24.42 -12.93
N PHE A 454 -28.62 -23.73 -11.81
CA PHE A 454 -28.63 -24.33 -10.48
C PHE A 454 -29.90 -23.94 -9.73
N VAL A 455 -30.96 -24.76 -9.86
CA VAL A 455 -32.17 -24.70 -9.00
C VAL A 455 -31.87 -25.30 -7.62
N VAL A 456 -30.63 -25.17 -7.13
CA VAL A 456 -30.14 -25.86 -5.94
C VAL A 456 -29.56 -24.88 -4.93
N GLY A 457 -29.83 -25.13 -3.65
CA GLY A 457 -29.17 -24.44 -2.55
C GLY A 457 -27.71 -24.87 -2.43
N PHE A 458 -26.94 -24.16 -1.60
CA PHE A 458 -25.56 -24.51 -1.28
C PHE A 458 -25.41 -24.72 0.22
N GLN A 459 -24.48 -25.59 0.59
CA GLN A 459 -23.98 -25.74 1.94
C GLN A 459 -22.59 -25.13 2.05
N VAL A 460 -22.37 -24.34 3.10
CA VAL A 460 -21.10 -23.70 3.42
C VAL A 460 -20.66 -24.13 4.80
N VAL A 461 -19.51 -24.79 4.89
CA VAL A 461 -18.85 -25.09 6.17
C VAL A 461 -17.80 -24.01 6.41
N ASP A 462 -17.99 -23.24 7.48
CA ASP A 462 -17.14 -22.11 7.89
C ASP A 462 -16.45 -22.45 9.21
N ARG A 463 -15.14 -22.72 9.15
CA ARG A 463 -14.27 -23.07 10.27
C ARG A 463 -13.43 -21.86 10.65
N THR A 464 -13.73 -21.32 11.83
CA THR A 464 -13.14 -20.07 12.33
C THR A 464 -12.80 -20.22 13.82
N ALA A 465 -12.24 -19.18 14.41
CA ALA A 465 -12.16 -19.04 15.85
C ALA A 465 -13.09 -17.96 16.39
N MET A 466 -13.43 -18.09 17.68
CA MET A 466 -14.18 -17.14 18.48
C MET A 466 -13.30 -16.71 19.65
N LEU A 467 -13.23 -15.42 19.95
CA LEU A 467 -12.56 -14.91 21.14
C LEU A 467 -13.55 -14.82 22.30
N VAL A 468 -13.29 -15.54 23.39
CA VAL A 468 -14.01 -15.38 24.66
C VAL A 468 -13.48 -14.11 25.35
N PRO A 469 -14.31 -13.06 25.57
CA PRO A 469 -13.84 -11.82 26.17
C PRO A 469 -13.20 -12.03 27.55
N PRO A 470 -12.11 -11.31 27.91
CA PRO A 470 -11.46 -11.49 29.21
C PRO A 470 -12.33 -11.14 30.43
N ASN A 471 -13.27 -10.23 30.27
CA ASN A 471 -14.18 -9.75 31.31
C ASN A 471 -15.56 -10.45 31.29
N ILE A 472 -15.66 -11.60 30.64
CA ILE A 472 -16.92 -12.34 30.52
C ILE A 472 -17.36 -12.95 31.85
N VAL A 473 -18.65 -12.86 32.16
CA VAL A 473 -19.23 -13.51 33.34
C VAL A 473 -19.29 -15.03 33.12
N PRO A 474 -18.82 -15.86 34.06
CA PRO A 474 -18.99 -17.32 33.98
C PRO A 474 -20.47 -17.73 33.86
N GLY A 475 -20.74 -18.86 33.21
CA GLY A 475 -22.10 -19.38 33.04
C GLY A 475 -22.32 -20.08 31.71
N ASN A 476 -23.58 -20.45 31.45
CA ASN A 476 -23.97 -21.13 30.21
C ASN A 476 -24.43 -20.12 29.15
N TYR A 477 -23.75 -20.14 28.00
CA TYR A 477 -24.03 -19.26 26.87
C TYR A 477 -24.74 -20.02 25.77
N SER A 478 -25.80 -19.43 25.22
CA SER A 478 -26.49 -19.97 24.05
C SER A 478 -26.48 -19.01 22.89
N LEU A 479 -26.49 -19.59 21.70
CA LEU A 479 -26.38 -18.86 20.45
C LEU A 479 -27.68 -18.11 20.11
N LYS A 480 -27.52 -16.93 19.49
CA LYS A 480 -28.52 -16.18 18.72
C LYS A 480 -27.88 -15.73 17.41
N ALA A 481 -28.61 -15.78 16.31
CA ALA A 481 -28.14 -15.27 15.03
C ALA A 481 -29.26 -14.53 14.26
N ILE A 482 -28.88 -13.44 13.61
CA ILE A 482 -29.74 -12.65 12.72
C ILE A 482 -29.03 -12.58 11.37
N TYR A 483 -29.77 -12.79 10.29
CA TYR A 483 -29.31 -12.51 8.94
C TYR A 483 -29.49 -11.02 8.65
N LEU A 484 -28.49 -10.40 8.04
CA LEU A 484 -28.51 -9.05 7.51
C LEU A 484 -28.03 -9.09 6.05
N ASN A 485 -28.88 -8.68 5.12
CA ASN A 485 -28.48 -8.52 3.73
C ASN A 485 -27.60 -7.28 3.56
N ARG A 486 -26.37 -7.48 3.13
CA ARG A 486 -25.37 -6.40 2.98
C ARG A 486 -25.71 -5.37 1.90
N LYS A 487 -26.57 -5.73 0.94
CA LYS A 487 -26.96 -4.87 -0.19
C LYS A 487 -28.28 -4.15 0.07
N THR A 488 -29.26 -4.83 0.65
CA THR A 488 -30.62 -4.29 0.82
C THR A 488 -30.91 -3.80 2.24
N GLY A 489 -30.13 -4.23 3.25
CA GLY A 489 -30.41 -3.95 4.66
C GLY A 489 -31.53 -4.81 5.26
N GLU A 490 -32.13 -5.72 4.50
CA GLU A 490 -33.16 -6.63 4.99
C GLU A 490 -32.60 -7.53 6.12
N THR A 491 -33.40 -7.74 7.17
CA THR A 491 -33.02 -8.60 8.29
C THR A 491 -34.08 -9.63 8.63
N TYR A 492 -33.65 -10.82 9.07
CA TYR A 492 -34.54 -11.83 9.65
C TYR A 492 -33.80 -12.71 10.67
N PRO A 493 -34.49 -13.22 11.71
CA PRO A 493 -33.89 -14.18 12.64
C PRO A 493 -33.58 -15.51 11.94
N ILE A 494 -32.45 -16.13 12.27
CA ILE A 494 -32.07 -17.45 11.73
C ILE A 494 -32.48 -18.53 12.73
N ASP A 495 -33.08 -19.61 12.25
CA ASP A 495 -33.37 -20.80 13.05
C ASP A 495 -32.07 -21.46 13.55
N LEU A 496 -32.03 -21.83 14.83
CA LEU A 496 -30.77 -22.19 15.50
C LEU A 496 -30.77 -23.65 15.94
N PRO A 497 -29.65 -24.38 15.72
CA PRO A 497 -29.45 -25.67 16.33
C PRO A 497 -29.17 -25.50 17.83
N ALA A 498 -29.43 -26.56 18.61
CA ALA A 498 -29.11 -26.57 20.03
C ALA A 498 -27.58 -26.52 20.24
N ALA A 499 -27.03 -25.33 20.46
CA ALA A 499 -25.63 -25.11 20.74
C ALA A 499 -25.45 -24.27 22.02
N SER A 500 -24.56 -24.73 22.90
CA SER A 500 -24.20 -24.04 24.13
C SER A 500 -22.73 -24.22 24.47
N ILE A 501 -22.16 -23.21 25.11
CA ILE A 501 -20.80 -23.25 25.67
C ILE A 501 -20.85 -22.83 27.14
N LYS A 502 -20.17 -23.57 28.00
CA LYS A 502 -20.01 -23.23 29.42
C LYS A 502 -18.71 -22.43 29.60
N ILE A 503 -18.83 -21.21 30.11
CA ILE A 503 -17.67 -20.40 30.48
C ILE A 503 -17.39 -20.62 31.96
N GLU A 504 -16.22 -21.19 32.25
CA GLU A 504 -15.77 -21.46 33.62
C GLU A 504 -14.98 -20.28 34.18
N ALA A 505 -15.02 -20.11 35.51
CA ALA A 505 -14.22 -19.06 36.16
C ALA A 505 -12.72 -19.37 36.00
N LYS A 506 -11.93 -18.34 35.67
CA LYS A 506 -10.47 -18.46 35.62
C LYS A 506 -9.97 -18.66 37.07
N LEU A 507 -9.35 -19.80 37.40
CA LEU A 507 -8.74 -19.99 38.72
C LEU A 507 -7.63 -18.94 38.90
N GLY A 508 -7.66 -18.23 40.03
CA GLY A 508 -6.76 -17.12 40.33
C GLY A 508 -5.31 -17.60 40.41
N ASN A 509 -4.52 -17.24 39.40
CA ASN A 509 -3.07 -17.01 39.41
C ASN A 509 -2.65 -16.68 37.97
N GLU A 510 -3.04 -15.51 37.46
CA GLU A 510 -2.48 -14.86 36.26
C GLU A 510 -3.33 -13.61 35.94
N ILE A 511 -3.17 -12.58 36.77
CA ILE A 511 -3.67 -11.23 36.49
C ILE A 511 -2.44 -10.38 36.20
N ASN A 512 -2.13 -10.19 34.92
CA ASN A 512 -1.51 -8.97 34.44
C ASN A 512 -2.43 -8.41 33.36
N ALA A 513 -3.30 -7.50 33.78
CA ALA A 513 -4.15 -6.72 32.91
C ALA A 513 -3.33 -5.55 32.33
N THR A 514 -2.36 -5.86 31.48
CA THR A 514 -1.68 -4.90 30.62
C THR A 514 -1.36 -5.62 29.31
N ASN A 515 -1.83 -5.07 28.19
CA ASN A 515 -1.80 -5.61 26.81
C ASN A 515 -2.97 -6.53 26.42
N VAL A 516 -4.18 -5.98 26.45
CA VAL A 516 -5.34 -6.53 25.73
C VAL A 516 -5.31 -5.94 24.31
N GLY A 517 -4.83 -6.71 23.33
CA GLY A 517 -4.78 -6.22 21.94
C GLY A 517 -4.00 -7.10 20.96
N ALA A 518 -3.13 -8.00 21.45
CA ALA A 518 -2.45 -8.99 20.63
C ALA A 518 -2.87 -10.38 21.09
N VAL A 519 -3.20 -11.28 20.16
CA VAL A 519 -2.78 -12.68 20.35
C VAL A 519 -1.28 -12.57 20.63
N PRO A 520 -0.77 -12.96 21.82
CA PRO A 520 0.63 -12.71 22.14
C PRO A 520 1.48 -13.26 20.99
N PRO A 521 2.41 -12.47 20.41
CA PRO A 521 3.35 -13.04 19.46
C PRO A 521 4.02 -14.21 20.18
N CYS A 522 4.02 -15.41 19.58
CA CYS A 522 4.84 -16.49 20.11
C CYS A 522 6.28 -15.90 20.19
N PRO A 523 6.90 -15.85 21.38
CA PRO A 523 8.21 -15.26 21.50
C PRO A 523 9.20 -16.06 20.64
N PRO A 524 10.13 -15.40 19.92
CA PRO A 524 11.19 -16.11 19.24
C PRO A 524 12.07 -16.78 20.30
N SER A 525 12.11 -18.11 20.26
CA SER A 525 13.16 -18.97 20.83
C SER A 525 13.81 -18.44 22.12
N THR A 526 13.07 -18.42 23.21
CA THR A 526 13.63 -18.50 24.58
C THR A 526 12.71 -19.38 25.43
N PRO A 527 13.25 -20.17 26.36
CA PRO A 527 12.49 -21.13 27.15
C PRO A 527 11.68 -20.39 28.23
N SER A 528 10.58 -19.76 27.81
CA SER A 528 9.58 -19.23 28.74
C SER A 528 8.28 -20.03 28.56
N ASN A 529 7.86 -20.69 29.63
CA ASN A 529 6.73 -21.62 29.73
C ASN A 529 5.36 -20.92 29.62
N LYS A 530 5.11 -20.12 28.57
CA LYS A 530 3.75 -19.69 28.22
C LYS A 530 3.26 -20.48 27.00
N PRO A 531 2.19 -21.29 27.12
CA PRO A 531 1.72 -22.10 26.01
C PRO A 531 1.11 -21.19 24.93
N CYS A 532 1.64 -21.26 23.70
CA CYS A 532 0.93 -20.78 22.51
C CYS A 532 -0.43 -21.53 22.44
N PRO A 533 -1.49 -20.94 21.82
CA PRO A 533 -2.72 -21.67 21.58
C PRO A 533 -2.40 -22.98 20.86
N PRO A 534 -3.07 -24.11 21.19
CA PRO A 534 -2.75 -25.40 20.57
C PRO A 534 -2.80 -25.30 19.04
N ALA A 535 -1.91 -26.07 18.38
CA ALA A 535 -1.52 -25.92 16.98
C ALA A 535 -2.68 -25.93 15.94
N ASN A 536 -3.90 -26.31 16.32
CA ASN A 536 -5.06 -26.51 15.45
C ASN A 536 -6.18 -25.45 15.55
N ILE A 537 -5.95 -24.32 16.22
CA ILE A 537 -6.95 -23.25 16.29
C ILE A 537 -6.85 -22.34 15.05
N PRO A 538 -7.93 -22.13 14.27
CA PRO A 538 -7.95 -21.17 13.16
C PRO A 538 -7.62 -19.75 13.63
N GLU A 539 -7.17 -18.89 12.73
CA GLU A 539 -7.03 -17.47 13.06
C GLU A 539 -8.41 -16.87 13.37
N LEU A 540 -8.43 -15.84 14.23
CA LEU A 540 -9.65 -15.13 14.58
C LEU A 540 -10.24 -14.42 13.36
N ASP A 541 -11.57 -14.32 13.28
CA ASP A 541 -12.20 -13.59 12.17
C ASP A 541 -11.78 -12.11 12.17
N LEU A 542 -11.67 -11.54 10.96
CA LEU A 542 -11.12 -10.20 10.77
C LEU A 542 -12.00 -9.09 11.36
N VAL A 543 -13.31 -9.29 11.46
CA VAL A 543 -14.22 -8.32 12.10
C VAL A 543 -13.97 -8.29 13.60
N THR A 544 -13.75 -9.44 14.24
CA THR A 544 -13.34 -9.50 15.65
C THR A 544 -11.95 -8.90 15.85
N GLN A 545 -10.98 -9.19 14.96
CA GLN A 545 -9.66 -8.54 15.02
C GLN A 545 -9.77 -7.01 14.89
N LEU A 546 -10.65 -6.49 14.01
CA LEU A 546 -10.92 -5.06 13.89
C LEU A 546 -11.47 -4.47 15.19
N ARG A 547 -12.45 -5.13 15.82
CA ARG A 547 -12.97 -4.68 17.12
C ARG A 547 -11.89 -4.66 18.20
N MET A 548 -11.02 -5.67 18.23
CA MET A 548 -9.90 -5.71 19.18
C MET A 548 -8.89 -4.57 18.95
N MET A 549 -8.60 -4.25 17.69
CA MET A 549 -7.76 -3.09 17.35
C MET A 549 -8.42 -1.79 17.82
N ALA A 550 -9.72 -1.65 17.59
CA ALA A 550 -10.47 -0.43 17.91
C ALA A 550 -10.46 -0.07 19.41
N VAL A 551 -10.34 -1.06 20.30
CA VAL A 551 -10.23 -0.85 21.76
C VAL A 551 -8.96 -0.06 22.14
N ASN A 552 -7.95 0.00 21.26
CA ASN A 552 -6.74 0.79 21.50
C ASN A 552 -6.88 2.26 21.09
N LEU A 553 -7.88 2.63 20.28
CA LEU A 553 -8.08 4.01 19.82
C LEU A 553 -8.23 5.02 20.98
N PRO A 554 -8.99 4.74 22.05
CA PRO A 554 -9.08 5.66 23.18
C PRO A 554 -7.74 5.96 23.88
N GLN A 555 -6.69 5.17 23.65
CA GLN A 555 -5.37 5.34 24.27
C GLN A 555 -4.47 6.33 23.51
N GLY A 556 -4.91 6.86 22.36
CA GLY A 556 -4.15 7.83 21.58
C GLY A 556 -2.98 7.21 20.83
N LEU A 557 -1.85 7.93 20.72
CA LEU A 557 -0.71 7.52 19.88
C LEU A 557 -0.12 6.15 20.29
N THR A 558 0.03 5.88 21.59
CA THR A 558 0.57 4.61 22.08
C THR A 558 -0.32 3.42 21.70
N GLY A 559 -1.63 3.65 21.58
CA GLY A 559 -2.59 2.65 21.12
C GLY A 559 -2.61 2.44 19.59
N LEU A 560 -2.10 3.40 18.80
CA LEU A 560 -2.13 3.31 17.32
C LEU A 560 -1.03 2.44 16.73
N GLU A 561 0.15 2.36 17.35
CA GLU A 561 1.26 1.54 16.87
C GLU A 561 0.86 0.06 16.65
N PRO A 562 0.30 -0.66 17.65
CA PRO A 562 -0.15 -2.03 17.42
C PRO A 562 -1.28 -2.10 16.37
N VAL A 563 -2.12 -1.07 16.23
CA VAL A 563 -3.16 -1.04 15.20
C VAL A 563 -2.56 -1.01 13.79
N PHE A 564 -1.55 -0.17 13.54
CA PHE A 564 -0.91 -0.09 12.24
C PHE A 564 -0.16 -1.37 11.86
N GLU A 565 0.52 -2.01 12.82
CA GLU A 565 1.18 -3.29 12.59
C GLU A 565 0.18 -4.38 12.15
N GLN A 566 -1.00 -4.41 12.77
CA GLN A 566 -2.03 -5.39 12.44
C GLN A 566 -2.70 -5.09 11.10
N ILE A 567 -3.03 -3.83 10.78
CA ILE A 567 -3.63 -3.43 9.50
C ILE A 567 -2.74 -3.86 8.31
N GLY A 568 -1.43 -3.58 8.41
CA GLY A 568 -0.48 -3.91 7.35
C GLY A 568 -0.47 -5.40 7.01
N ARG A 569 -0.69 -6.25 8.01
CA ARG A 569 -0.77 -7.71 7.91
C ARG A 569 -2.13 -8.18 7.37
N ILE A 570 -3.24 -7.80 8.00
CA ILE A 570 -4.57 -8.31 7.63
C ILE A 570 -5.01 -7.88 6.22
N ASN A 571 -4.55 -6.72 5.73
CA ASN A 571 -4.81 -6.28 4.36
C ASN A 571 -4.11 -7.15 3.30
N GLN A 572 -3.09 -7.94 3.69
CA GLN A 572 -2.53 -8.96 2.81
C GLN A 572 -3.41 -10.21 2.74
N TYR A 573 -4.21 -10.51 3.77
CA TYR A 573 -5.06 -11.69 3.80
C TYR A 573 -6.41 -11.44 3.16
N ASP A 574 -6.96 -10.24 3.38
CA ASP A 574 -8.21 -9.77 2.79
C ASP A 574 -7.92 -8.64 1.78
N PRO A 575 -7.56 -8.97 0.53
CA PRO A 575 -7.04 -8.02 -0.45
C PRO A 575 -8.02 -6.94 -0.88
N ASN A 576 -9.33 -7.20 -0.76
CA ASN A 576 -10.40 -6.24 -1.04
C ASN A 576 -10.88 -5.51 0.23
N GLN A 577 -10.31 -5.85 1.40
CA GLN A 577 -10.60 -5.27 2.71
C GLN A 577 -12.10 -5.34 3.07
N ASP A 578 -12.81 -6.37 2.61
CA ASP A 578 -14.24 -6.57 2.84
C ASP A 578 -14.60 -6.61 4.34
N TYR A 579 -13.67 -7.08 5.19
CA TYR A 579 -13.84 -7.08 6.64
C TYR A 579 -14.19 -5.70 7.23
N THR A 580 -13.73 -4.60 6.60
CA THR A 580 -14.05 -3.24 7.04
C THR A 580 -15.52 -2.89 6.77
N ALA A 581 -16.06 -3.29 5.62
CA ALA A 581 -17.47 -3.11 5.28
C ALA A 581 -18.37 -4.01 6.13
N GLN A 582 -17.94 -5.26 6.40
CA GLN A 582 -18.64 -6.15 7.33
C GLN A 582 -18.73 -5.53 8.72
N ALA A 583 -17.63 -4.99 9.25
CA ALA A 583 -17.59 -4.33 10.54
C ALA A 583 -18.51 -3.10 10.59
N GLU A 584 -18.45 -2.24 9.57
CA GLU A 584 -19.31 -1.05 9.49
C GLU A 584 -20.79 -1.42 9.56
N GLN A 585 -21.25 -2.36 8.73
CA GLN A 585 -22.65 -2.75 8.66
C GLN A 585 -23.13 -3.43 9.95
N ALA A 586 -22.32 -4.34 10.51
CA ALA A 586 -22.64 -5.01 11.76
C ALA A 586 -22.72 -4.02 12.93
N LEU A 587 -21.74 -3.12 13.05
CA LEU A 587 -21.65 -2.17 14.15
C LEU A 587 -22.71 -1.07 14.04
N ALA A 588 -23.01 -0.59 12.83
CA ALA A 588 -24.11 0.34 12.60
C ALA A 588 -25.45 -0.25 13.04
N TYR A 589 -25.74 -1.50 12.67
CA TYR A 589 -26.95 -2.20 13.12
C TYR A 589 -26.97 -2.37 14.65
N ARG A 590 -25.85 -2.77 15.26
CA ARG A 590 -25.76 -2.97 16.71
C ARG A 590 -25.90 -1.67 17.51
N LEU A 591 -25.36 -0.56 17.01
CA LEU A 591 -25.49 0.76 17.66
C LEU A 591 -26.93 1.29 17.62
N GLN A 592 -27.78 0.86 16.69
CA GLN A 592 -29.21 1.18 16.78
C GLN A 592 -29.87 0.57 18.01
N GLN A 593 -29.37 -0.59 18.47
CA GLN A 593 -29.88 -1.29 19.65
C GLN A 593 -29.24 -0.79 20.94
N GLU A 594 -27.96 -0.42 20.89
CA GLU A 594 -27.21 0.11 22.03
C GLU A 594 -26.50 1.43 21.66
N PRO A 595 -27.25 2.53 21.57
CA PRO A 595 -26.75 3.81 21.03
C PRO A 595 -25.66 4.48 21.87
N ASN A 596 -25.44 4.00 23.09
CA ASN A 596 -24.45 4.53 24.03
C ASN A 596 -23.22 3.61 24.18
N ASN A 597 -23.07 2.60 23.33
CA ASN A 597 -21.91 1.70 23.39
C ASN A 597 -20.67 2.37 22.78
N VAL A 598 -19.77 2.85 23.66
CA VAL A 598 -18.55 3.58 23.28
C VAL A 598 -17.61 2.73 22.43
N GLU A 599 -17.40 1.46 22.80
CA GLU A 599 -16.51 0.54 22.07
C GLU A 599 -16.99 0.33 20.63
N TRP A 600 -18.30 0.16 20.43
CA TRP A 600 -18.89 0.00 19.10
C TRP A 600 -18.84 1.29 18.29
N ALA A 601 -19.00 2.44 18.93
CA ALA A 601 -18.86 3.74 18.27
C ALA A 601 -17.44 3.93 17.73
N TYR A 602 -16.41 3.63 18.54
CA TYR A 602 -15.01 3.65 18.08
C TYR A 602 -14.75 2.65 16.96
N ALA A 603 -15.23 1.42 17.08
CA ALA A 603 -15.04 0.41 16.04
C ALA A 603 -15.75 0.77 14.72
N LEU A 604 -16.94 1.40 14.80
CA LEU A 604 -17.65 1.90 13.62
C LEU A 604 -16.87 3.04 12.96
N ALA A 605 -16.44 4.04 13.74
CA ALA A 605 -15.61 5.13 13.25
C ALA A 605 -14.34 4.61 12.57
N PHE A 606 -13.65 3.67 13.21
CA PHE A 606 -12.45 3.03 12.68
C PHE A 606 -12.71 2.30 11.36
N SER A 607 -13.76 1.49 11.28
CA SER A 607 -14.13 0.79 10.05
C SER A 607 -14.39 1.74 8.87
N ARG A 608 -15.02 2.90 9.12
CA ARG A 608 -15.28 3.93 8.10
C ARG A 608 -14.02 4.69 7.70
N VAL A 609 -13.12 4.96 8.66
CA VAL A 609 -11.82 5.58 8.41
C VAL A 609 -10.95 4.69 7.52
N LEU A 610 -10.89 3.39 7.79
CA LEU A 610 -10.15 2.43 6.94
C LEU A 610 -10.68 2.38 5.51
N GLN A 611 -11.99 2.53 5.33
CA GLN A 611 -12.64 2.63 4.01
C GLN A 611 -12.52 4.01 3.36
N GLN A 612 -11.88 4.99 4.01
CA GLN A 612 -11.76 6.38 3.55
C GLN A 612 -13.12 7.07 3.33
N LYS A 613 -14.18 6.66 4.04
CA LYS A 613 -15.53 7.24 3.95
C LYS A 613 -15.64 8.53 4.77
N VAL A 614 -15.06 9.63 4.26
CA VAL A 614 -14.93 10.92 4.97
C VAL A 614 -16.21 11.36 5.70
N ALA A 615 -17.34 11.47 5.00
CA ALA A 615 -18.59 11.94 5.61
C ALA A 615 -19.08 11.02 6.72
N GLY A 616 -19.07 9.69 6.48
CA GLY A 616 -19.46 8.71 7.49
C GLY A 616 -18.47 8.62 8.66
N SER A 617 -17.18 8.86 8.43
CA SER A 617 -16.16 8.91 9.47
C SER A 617 -16.37 10.13 10.39
N ILE A 618 -16.70 11.29 9.83
CA ILE A 618 -17.04 12.50 10.61
C ILE A 618 -18.26 12.21 11.49
N GLU A 619 -19.36 11.74 10.92
CA GLU A 619 -20.59 11.40 11.66
C GLU A 619 -20.31 10.40 12.81
N ALA A 620 -19.55 9.33 12.52
CA ALA A 620 -19.22 8.34 13.53
C ALA A 620 -18.32 8.91 14.64
N LEU A 621 -17.36 9.77 14.30
CA LEU A 621 -16.46 10.40 15.27
C LEU A 621 -17.15 11.49 16.09
N GLU A 622 -18.12 12.23 15.52
CA GLU A 622 -18.99 13.13 16.29
C GLU A 622 -19.75 12.35 17.36
N LYS A 623 -20.29 11.17 17.01
CA LYS A 623 -20.92 10.28 17.99
C LYS A 623 -19.92 9.80 19.06
N VAL A 624 -18.69 9.45 18.67
CA VAL A 624 -17.62 9.10 19.61
C VAL A 624 -17.33 10.26 20.58
N THR A 625 -17.21 11.51 20.10
CA THR A 625 -16.97 12.67 20.97
C THR A 625 -18.12 12.96 21.94
N GLN A 626 -19.36 12.61 21.57
CA GLN A 626 -20.50 12.70 22.48
C GLN A 626 -20.45 11.64 23.57
N LEU A 627 -20.04 10.42 23.23
CA LEU A 627 -20.02 9.27 24.13
C LEU A 627 -18.77 9.21 25.02
N ASP A 628 -17.63 9.72 24.54
CA ASP A 628 -16.34 9.76 25.24
C ASP A 628 -15.81 11.20 25.35
N SER A 629 -16.66 12.11 25.84
CA SER A 629 -16.40 13.56 25.85
C SER A 629 -15.20 13.99 26.70
N GLN A 630 -14.71 13.13 27.59
CA GLN A 630 -13.58 13.40 28.49
C GLN A 630 -12.24 12.91 27.91
N ASN A 631 -12.27 12.26 26.74
CA ASN A 631 -11.08 11.76 26.08
C ASN A 631 -10.60 12.75 25.00
N PRO A 632 -9.45 13.41 25.19
CA PRO A 632 -8.95 14.38 24.21
C PRO A 632 -8.61 13.73 22.85
N TYR A 633 -8.34 12.42 22.78
CA TYR A 633 -8.04 11.73 21.53
C TYR A 633 -9.28 11.54 20.63
N ALA A 634 -10.49 11.43 21.20
CA ALA A 634 -11.73 11.39 20.42
C ALA A 634 -11.84 12.59 19.48
N TYR A 635 -11.59 13.78 20.03
CA TYR A 635 -11.57 15.05 19.30
C TYR A 635 -10.39 15.14 18.32
N ALA A 636 -9.22 14.62 18.69
CA ALA A 636 -8.06 14.57 17.80
C ALA A 636 -8.34 13.74 16.52
N TYR A 637 -9.02 12.60 16.65
CA TYR A 637 -9.43 11.80 15.50
C TYR A 637 -10.43 12.52 14.60
N LEU A 638 -11.45 13.17 15.19
CA LEU A 638 -12.42 13.98 14.45
C LEU A 638 -11.71 15.10 13.67
N ALA A 639 -10.81 15.81 14.34
CA ALA A 639 -10.01 16.87 13.72
C ALA A 639 -9.11 16.35 12.60
N PHE A 640 -8.46 15.19 12.79
CA PHE A 640 -7.65 14.57 11.75
C PHE A 640 -8.46 14.27 10.48
N VAL A 641 -9.68 13.71 10.62
CA VAL A 641 -10.55 13.44 9.46
C VAL A 641 -11.00 14.74 8.79
N HIS A 642 -11.28 15.80 9.55
CA HIS A 642 -11.54 17.12 8.98
C HIS A 642 -10.34 17.67 8.20
N LEU A 643 -9.11 17.52 8.71
CA LEU A 643 -7.90 17.94 7.99
C LEU A 643 -7.70 17.12 6.72
N TYR A 644 -7.89 15.80 6.80
CA TYR A 644 -7.89 14.91 5.63
C TYR A 644 -8.87 15.40 4.54
N ALA A 645 -10.05 15.87 4.96
CA ALA A 645 -11.10 16.41 4.09
C ALA A 645 -10.89 17.85 3.59
N TRP A 646 -9.79 18.51 4.00
CA TRP A 646 -9.55 19.95 3.77
C TRP A 646 -10.56 20.89 4.46
N HIS A 647 -10.99 20.56 5.68
CA HIS A 647 -11.86 21.37 6.53
C HIS A 647 -11.12 21.91 7.78
N PRO A 648 -10.09 22.75 7.63
CA PRO A 648 -9.21 23.12 8.75
C PRO A 648 -9.91 23.96 9.84
N LYS A 649 -10.92 24.76 9.48
CA LYS A 649 -11.75 25.48 10.47
C LYS A 649 -12.54 24.53 11.35
N ALA A 650 -13.18 23.51 10.75
CA ALA A 650 -13.91 22.49 11.48
C ALA A 650 -12.97 21.66 12.36
N ALA A 651 -11.76 21.35 11.88
CA ALA A 651 -10.73 20.69 12.67
C ALA A 651 -10.35 21.51 13.91
N GLN A 652 -10.12 22.82 13.80
CA GLN A 652 -9.84 23.67 14.96
C GLN A 652 -11.00 23.73 15.95
N ILE A 653 -12.25 23.80 15.46
CA ILE A 653 -13.43 23.77 16.32
C ILE A 653 -13.47 22.44 17.09
N ALA A 654 -13.25 21.32 16.41
CA ALA A 654 -13.19 19.99 17.02
C ALA A 654 -12.05 19.87 18.06
N LEU A 655 -10.91 20.55 17.87
CA LEU A 655 -9.77 20.48 18.79
C LEU A 655 -9.94 21.34 20.06
N LYS A 656 -10.86 22.32 20.10
CA LYS A 656 -11.01 23.19 21.28
C LYS A 656 -11.23 22.41 22.58
N PRO A 657 -12.18 21.46 22.67
CA PRO A 657 -12.37 20.67 23.89
C PRO A 657 -11.14 19.83 24.22
N ALA A 658 -10.43 19.33 23.21
CA ALA A 658 -9.22 18.53 23.38
C ALA A 658 -8.08 19.34 24.05
N ILE A 659 -7.91 20.60 23.64
CA ILE A 659 -6.92 21.53 24.20
C ILE A 659 -7.30 21.93 25.63
N GLU A 660 -8.60 22.10 25.92
CA GLU A 660 -9.09 22.38 27.27
C GLU A 660 -8.89 21.20 28.23
N LEU A 661 -9.15 19.97 27.75
CA LEU A 661 -8.95 18.74 28.52
C LEU A 661 -7.48 18.47 28.82
N ASN A 662 -6.59 18.62 27.83
CA ASN A 662 -5.16 18.45 28.02
C ASN A 662 -4.33 19.31 27.03
N PRO A 663 -3.85 20.48 27.46
CA PRO A 663 -3.11 21.41 26.59
C PRO A 663 -1.69 20.94 26.24
N ASN A 664 -1.18 19.90 26.90
CA ASN A 664 0.20 19.44 26.79
C ASN A 664 0.38 18.25 25.83
N LEU A 665 -0.69 17.75 25.20
CA LEU A 665 -0.59 16.66 24.23
C LEU A 665 0.05 17.16 22.91
N PRO A 666 1.23 16.65 22.52
CA PRO A 666 1.95 17.11 21.33
C PRO A 666 1.11 16.99 20.05
N GLU A 667 0.44 15.87 19.87
CA GLU A 667 -0.37 15.49 18.72
C GLU A 667 -1.54 16.46 18.50
N ILE A 668 -2.18 16.93 19.57
CA ILE A 668 -3.24 17.95 19.48
C ILE A 668 -2.65 19.28 18.99
N ARG A 669 -1.47 19.66 19.48
CA ARG A 669 -0.76 20.86 19.04
C ARG A 669 -0.31 20.76 17.59
N VAL A 670 0.18 19.59 17.17
CA VAL A 670 0.51 19.31 15.76
C VAL A 670 -0.73 19.49 14.89
N LEU A 671 -1.86 18.87 15.24
CA LEU A 671 -3.10 18.98 14.46
C LEU A 671 -3.60 20.42 14.41
N ASN A 672 -3.53 21.17 15.51
CA ASN A 672 -3.91 22.59 15.54
C ASN A 672 -2.97 23.47 14.69
N GLY A 673 -1.67 23.19 14.73
CA GLY A 673 -0.66 23.86 13.92
C GLY A 673 -0.87 23.60 12.42
N VAL A 674 -1.14 22.34 12.04
CA VAL A 674 -1.50 21.96 10.66
C VAL A 674 -2.79 22.66 10.23
N ALA A 675 -3.82 22.68 11.07
CA ALA A 675 -5.07 23.37 10.79
C ALA A 675 -4.86 24.89 10.60
N SER A 676 -3.97 25.50 11.38
CA SER A 676 -3.59 26.90 11.26
C SER A 676 -2.84 27.17 9.96
N LEU A 677 -1.89 26.29 9.60
CA LEU A 677 -1.11 26.38 8.37
C LEU A 677 -2.02 26.27 7.13
N MET A 678 -2.96 25.32 7.11
CA MET A 678 -3.93 25.15 6.02
C MET A 678 -4.86 26.37 5.85
N GLN A 679 -5.00 27.19 6.89
CA GLN A 679 -5.75 28.46 6.85
C GLN A 679 -4.88 29.67 6.52
N GLY A 680 -3.56 29.49 6.33
CA GLY A 680 -2.61 30.58 6.13
C GLY A 680 -2.23 31.34 7.41
N ASN A 681 -2.61 30.85 8.60
CA ASN A 681 -2.21 31.45 9.87
C ASN A 681 -0.81 30.94 10.29
N LEU A 682 0.22 31.51 9.66
CA LEU A 682 1.63 31.15 9.86
C LEU A 682 2.11 31.46 11.28
N VAL A 683 1.58 32.49 11.93
CA VAL A 683 1.96 32.88 13.29
C VAL A 683 1.54 31.82 14.30
N GLN A 684 0.27 31.40 14.26
CA GLN A 684 -0.23 30.34 15.15
C GLN A 684 0.47 29.01 14.87
N ALA A 685 0.64 28.65 13.60
CA ALA A 685 1.37 27.43 13.22
C ALA A 685 2.81 27.45 13.75
N TRP A 686 3.49 28.59 13.70
CA TRP A 686 4.83 28.76 14.26
C TRP A 686 4.83 28.67 15.79
N GLN A 687 3.85 29.26 16.48
CA GLN A 687 3.72 29.16 17.94
C GLN A 687 3.53 27.71 18.40
N ASP A 688 2.65 26.95 17.75
CA ASP A 688 2.46 25.52 18.04
C ASP A 688 3.74 24.72 17.75
N LEU A 689 4.48 25.04 16.67
CA LEU A 689 5.79 24.43 16.40
C LEU A 689 6.84 24.74 17.49
N GLN A 690 6.90 25.97 17.99
CA GLN A 690 7.81 26.33 19.08
C GLN A 690 7.47 25.59 20.38
N PHE A 691 6.19 25.34 20.64
CA PHE A 691 5.77 24.51 21.76
C PHE A 691 6.30 23.08 21.64
N LEU A 692 6.19 22.46 20.46
CA LEU A 692 6.69 21.11 20.22
C LEU A 692 8.21 21.01 20.40
N LYS A 693 8.96 22.01 19.93
CA LYS A 693 10.43 22.06 20.15
C LYS A 693 10.81 22.07 21.62
N LYS A 694 10.01 22.71 22.49
CA LYS A 694 10.25 22.71 23.94
C LYS A 694 10.04 21.34 24.58
N LEU A 695 9.28 20.45 23.92
CA LEU A 695 9.04 19.07 24.35
C LEU A 695 10.10 18.09 23.81
N ASN A 696 11.11 18.56 23.08
CA ASN A 696 12.12 17.73 22.40
C ASN A 696 11.52 16.69 21.42
N ILE A 697 10.41 17.04 20.76
CA ILE A 697 9.75 16.22 19.73
C ILE A 697 10.02 16.80 18.34
#